data_AF-A0A1G2S3J4-F1
#
_entry.id   AF-A0A1G2S3J4-F1
#
_cell.length_a   1.000
_cell.length_b   1.000
_cell.length_c   1.000
_cell.angle_alpha   90.00
_cell.angle_beta   90.00
_cell.angle_gamma   90.00
#
_symmetry.space_group_name_H-M   'P 1'
#
loop_
_entity.id
_entity.type
_entity.pdbx_description
1 polymer ?
#
loop_
_entity_poly.entity_id
_entity_poly.type
_entity_poly.pdbx_seq_one_letter_code
_entity_poly.pdbx_strand_id
1 'polypeptide(L)'
;MSTNDFKFLAEKPLQTAAELSQSKFGHEEIADTLVKIVKGCPTPFTVGLFAKWGSGKSTVANSLKDKLPKEKIPVVIFDVWKHEGDSLRRTFLKEMVRQLKEAGSEYFDKSFVVNERVEQSVSRSAESKIKFQTEAFKQLGPYIIAILLLVAIGGYAADYFNKFDLFLQFIVSITGFTSGGALLLWLVKNSVNLFSKETVSYGADKFADPHEFEEEFGRVLRALKNPRILIIFDNLDRVMHDKVAEVLSTVKTFLEPQDIADEKREVVFLVPCDAKAIKQHLSSLYNPADKIGTSHAFDPDEFLRKFFNTIVWIPDFIPSELEAFARSRLKETKVSLLDNDYVAWIITKAFRNNPRQIIQFTNILLANYLLVEEREGEGKDFPVGFLSENVPQLTKYLVLNQLFPDEMDTLREKKVLDLNEVEAGDLSAKTKTLFLAFVEETKNIPITDLRTFFTLRRSEQEKKFPGFETFIAHLEDRSTEDSTKYFEQVGDLSNLDIVGDFSQAIKEELGSKANPISTINLIHTLLEVLDDKKATLTSTFYEEVNNILGNGCKSVLHTIDPDVLNNAFLTKDEKYRKNIVPQWIVVMEDVLADSKKYKADREFVKAVVSIFAEQPSYLQPAQVTKVKELLASYLANDLDIARKITQSPEAQTTLGNADYMRNFATAIPNSGAIEDVSSRLEVLNAFQDKLLTVAGGDTLVKKFNDLVNGENQNIKPEAYPEKSKLFDQFREFIRSHQSVFSAATTPTKDTFADLLNTGFNAPPDHQARAVFVPILFEIKNLLSDAKKTETERFIASWLGNVTPDVFVSSIKELTPLDQKTFFEVQPLYDSGSNRAVSDQIFRDKFFPMVSDARKQQFIEKIFNSDFDKGFEFFEKISDKDVKHVFASFDKIWAKFDSVSPAQKQRLFKFVNKHKGNSEAAVREVLASKIIMCLTTADLTLQQTGLEAFTEATLSKELMRKVVKEIFDWVKKPEVSPKYQPHALRAIVTGFEEFNLEERNEFIQFLFDEIVRKSNKQSHLVETLNLLKELKPKYEERKSNFDDIKLRIDAEANADLKKVLTEGINGLKPAKTNKENEEYWSSIQQEWEKITAPQS
;
A
#
# COMPACT_ATOMS: atom_id res chain seq x y z
N MET A 1 12.03 -39.23 35.59
CA MET A 1 12.55 -40.12 36.66
C MET A 1 12.80 -39.24 37.86
N SER A 2 12.08 -39.39 38.97
CA SER A 2 12.27 -38.53 40.14
C SER A 2 13.66 -38.74 40.75
N THR A 3 14.48 -37.68 40.84
CA THR A 3 15.79 -37.73 41.50
C THR A 3 15.68 -37.86 43.02
N ASN A 4 15.22 -39.02 43.52
CA ASN A 4 15.08 -39.27 44.97
C ASN A 4 16.42 -39.45 45.70
N ASP A 5 17.57 -39.38 45.02
CA ASP A 5 18.91 -39.51 45.62
C ASP A 5 19.80 -38.33 45.19
N PHE A 6 19.58 -37.15 45.77
CA PHE A 6 20.46 -35.97 45.61
C PHE A 6 21.28 -35.70 46.88
N LYS A 7 22.39 -34.98 46.74
CA LYS A 7 23.27 -34.62 47.88
C LYS A 7 23.78 -33.19 47.79
N PHE A 8 23.47 -32.38 48.80
CA PHE A 8 24.11 -31.07 48.98
C PHE A 8 25.56 -31.22 49.47
N LEU A 9 26.41 -30.30 49.02
CA LEU A 9 27.83 -30.29 49.33
C LEU A 9 28.09 -29.47 50.60
N ALA A 10 28.88 -30.03 51.53
CA ALA A 10 29.29 -29.33 52.75
C ALA A 10 30.53 -28.47 52.49
N GLU A 11 30.48 -27.21 52.92
CA GLU A 11 31.58 -26.27 52.75
C GLU A 11 32.39 -26.17 54.04
N LYS A 12 33.56 -26.84 54.10
CA LYS A 12 34.47 -26.84 55.25
C LYS A 12 35.93 -26.79 54.79
N PRO A 13 36.83 -26.08 55.49
CA PRO A 13 38.26 -26.16 55.22
C PRO A 13 38.74 -27.59 55.52
N LEU A 14 39.67 -28.09 54.70
CA LEU A 14 40.28 -29.40 54.94
C LEU A 14 40.98 -29.37 56.31
N GLN A 15 40.68 -30.36 57.14
CA GLN A 15 41.04 -30.38 58.57
C GLN A 15 42.22 -31.29 58.86
N THR A 16 42.45 -32.31 58.03
CA THR A 16 43.49 -33.32 58.30
C THR A 16 44.57 -33.35 57.21
N ALA A 17 45.77 -33.79 57.59
CA ALA A 17 46.84 -34.04 56.62
C ALA A 17 46.45 -35.03 55.50
N ALA A 18 45.59 -36.02 55.81
CA ALA A 18 45.09 -36.98 54.82
C ALA A 18 44.18 -36.31 53.77
N GLU A 19 43.30 -35.42 54.21
CA GLU A 19 42.46 -34.60 53.31
C GLU A 19 43.28 -33.63 52.46
N LEU A 20 44.37 -33.07 53.01
CA LEU A 20 45.29 -32.21 52.26
C LEU A 20 46.07 -32.95 51.17
N SER A 21 46.53 -34.18 51.43
CA SER A 21 47.26 -34.97 50.42
C SER A 21 46.41 -35.34 49.19
N GLN A 22 45.09 -35.26 49.32
CA GLN A 22 44.13 -35.42 48.22
C GLN A 22 43.77 -34.08 47.56
N SER A 23 44.23 -32.96 48.12
CA SER A 23 44.02 -31.61 47.59
C SER A 23 44.88 -31.41 46.36
N LYS A 24 44.25 -31.11 45.22
CA LYS A 24 44.93 -30.85 43.94
C LYS A 24 45.52 -29.44 43.82
N PHE A 25 45.55 -28.67 44.91
CA PHE A 25 45.84 -27.23 44.88
C PHE A 25 47.22 -26.84 45.44
N GLY A 26 48.13 -27.79 45.65
CA GLY A 26 49.50 -27.51 46.11
C GLY A 26 49.60 -26.95 47.54
N HIS A 27 48.54 -27.06 48.35
CA HIS A 27 48.54 -26.57 49.74
C HIS A 27 49.51 -27.34 50.65
N GLU A 28 49.83 -28.59 50.30
CA GLU A 28 50.72 -29.44 51.09
C GLU A 28 52.17 -28.93 51.05
N GLU A 29 52.67 -28.58 49.87
CA GLU A 29 54.02 -28.06 49.65
C GLU A 29 54.22 -26.70 50.33
N ILE A 30 53.16 -25.87 50.37
CA ILE A 30 53.16 -24.58 51.09
C ILE A 30 53.26 -24.83 52.60
N ALA A 31 52.46 -25.76 53.14
CA ALA A 31 52.51 -26.13 54.54
C ALA A 31 53.90 -26.68 54.93
N ASP A 32 54.51 -27.54 54.11
CA ASP A 32 55.86 -28.07 54.35
C ASP A 32 56.95 -26.99 54.30
N THR A 33 56.79 -26.00 53.43
CA THR A 33 57.68 -24.83 53.38
C THR A 33 57.56 -24.00 54.65
N LEU A 34 56.34 -23.77 55.14
CA LEU A 34 56.11 -23.06 56.41
C LEU A 34 56.68 -23.84 57.60
N VAL A 35 56.59 -25.18 57.63
CA VAL A 35 57.25 -26.00 58.66
C VAL A 35 58.76 -25.77 58.68
N LYS A 36 59.41 -25.73 57.51
CA LYS A 36 60.86 -25.44 57.40
C LYS A 36 61.20 -24.04 57.89
N ILE A 37 60.40 -23.03 57.53
CA ILE A 37 60.60 -21.64 57.97
C ILE A 37 60.48 -21.54 59.49
N VAL A 38 59.40 -22.10 60.08
CA VAL A 38 59.14 -22.06 61.52
C VAL A 38 60.27 -22.72 62.33
N LYS A 39 60.88 -23.80 61.81
CA LYS A 39 62.00 -24.48 62.46
C LYS A 39 63.32 -23.70 62.40
N GLY A 40 63.55 -22.94 61.33
CA GLY A 40 64.87 -22.35 61.04
C GLY A 40 64.98 -20.83 61.19
N CYS A 41 63.86 -20.11 61.40
CA CYS A 41 63.88 -18.65 61.48
C CYS A 41 64.48 -18.14 62.81
N PRO A 42 65.09 -16.93 62.81
CA PRO A 42 65.48 -16.23 64.04
C PRO A 42 64.23 -15.72 64.76
N THR A 43 64.18 -15.72 66.08
CA THR A 43 62.98 -15.33 66.85
C THR A 43 63.19 -14.08 67.71
N PRO A 44 62.15 -13.23 67.91
CA PRO A 44 60.79 -13.35 67.38
C PRO A 44 60.72 -13.16 65.85
N PHE A 45 59.83 -13.91 65.19
CA PHE A 45 59.68 -13.87 63.72
C PHE A 45 58.22 -13.85 63.30
N THR A 46 57.84 -12.93 62.43
CA THR A 46 56.48 -12.80 61.89
C THR A 46 56.46 -13.15 60.40
N VAL A 47 55.69 -14.18 60.05
CA VAL A 47 55.46 -14.67 58.69
C VAL A 47 54.07 -14.24 58.22
N GLY A 48 53.99 -13.55 57.08
CA GLY A 48 52.71 -13.30 56.39
C GLY A 48 52.37 -14.43 55.41
N LEU A 49 51.18 -15.03 55.50
CA LEU A 49 50.68 -15.97 54.49
C LEU A 49 49.64 -15.26 53.61
N PHE A 50 50.08 -14.77 52.46
CA PHE A 50 49.29 -13.88 51.62
C PHE A 50 48.54 -14.65 50.53
N ALA A 51 47.22 -14.52 50.52
CA ALA A 51 46.36 -15.08 49.48
C ALA A 51 45.00 -14.39 49.43
N LYS A 52 44.32 -14.49 48.28
CA LYS A 52 42.94 -14.02 48.13
C LYS A 52 41.98 -14.75 49.07
N TRP A 53 40.78 -14.21 49.24
CA TRP A 53 39.71 -14.90 49.96
C TRP A 53 39.30 -16.19 49.25
N GLY A 54 39.16 -17.27 50.01
CA GLY A 54 38.79 -18.59 49.46
C GLY A 54 39.96 -19.42 48.92
N SER A 55 41.20 -18.92 48.97
CA SER A 55 42.39 -19.62 48.47
C SER A 55 42.97 -20.70 49.39
N GLY A 56 42.26 -21.14 50.44
CA GLY A 56 42.74 -22.22 51.32
C GLY A 56 43.69 -21.83 52.47
N LYS A 57 43.78 -20.55 52.85
CA LYS A 57 44.63 -20.07 53.97
C LYS A 57 44.44 -20.85 55.28
N SER A 58 43.20 -20.99 55.76
CA SER A 58 42.90 -21.75 56.98
C SER A 58 43.18 -23.25 56.81
N THR A 59 43.12 -23.79 55.59
CA THR A 59 43.53 -25.18 55.30
C THR A 59 45.03 -25.37 55.51
N VAL A 60 45.86 -24.41 55.08
CA VAL A 60 47.30 -24.42 55.35
C VAL A 60 47.58 -24.25 56.86
N ALA A 61 46.87 -23.33 57.53
CA ALA A 61 47.01 -23.11 58.98
C ALA A 61 46.63 -24.36 59.81
N ASN A 62 45.54 -25.03 59.47
CA ASN A 62 45.14 -26.30 60.10
C ASN A 62 46.17 -27.40 59.84
N SER A 63 46.75 -27.47 58.64
CA SER A 63 47.83 -28.43 58.34
C SER A 63 49.05 -28.24 59.24
N LEU A 64 49.42 -26.99 59.55
CA LEU A 64 50.52 -26.69 60.48
C LEU A 64 50.22 -27.16 61.91
N LYS A 65 48.97 -27.01 62.36
CA LYS A 65 48.51 -27.50 63.67
C LYS A 65 48.65 -29.03 63.79
N ASP A 66 48.56 -29.77 62.69
CA ASP A 66 48.78 -31.22 62.65
C ASP A 66 50.26 -31.62 62.48
N LYS A 67 51.03 -30.87 61.69
CA LYS A 67 52.41 -31.22 61.30
C LYS A 67 53.45 -30.82 62.36
N LEU A 68 53.34 -29.65 63.00
CA LEU A 68 54.36 -29.12 63.91
C LEU A 68 54.42 -29.77 65.31
N PRO A 69 53.32 -30.25 65.92
CA PRO A 69 53.42 -30.98 67.18
C PRO A 69 54.27 -32.26 67.08
N LYS A 70 54.31 -32.91 65.90
CA LYS A 70 55.21 -34.05 65.62
C LYS A 70 56.69 -33.67 65.73
N GLU A 71 57.01 -32.40 65.54
CA GLU A 71 58.34 -31.80 65.68
C GLU A 71 58.55 -31.16 67.07
N LYS A 72 57.66 -31.45 68.03
CA LYS A 72 57.65 -30.90 69.40
C LYS A 72 57.49 -29.37 69.46
N ILE A 73 56.77 -28.78 68.50
CA ILE A 73 56.45 -27.35 68.49
C ILE A 73 54.93 -27.19 68.67
N PRO A 74 54.44 -26.64 69.79
CA PRO A 74 53.02 -26.36 69.98
C PRO A 74 52.56 -25.25 69.02
N VAL A 75 51.31 -25.39 68.53
CA VAL A 75 50.66 -24.44 67.63
C VAL A 75 49.38 -23.91 68.28
N VAL A 76 49.23 -22.59 68.27
CA VAL A 76 48.03 -21.89 68.76
C VAL A 76 47.41 -21.14 67.59
N ILE A 77 46.11 -21.33 67.33
CA ILE A 77 45.38 -20.59 66.30
C ILE A 77 44.39 -19.66 66.96
N PHE A 78 44.58 -18.35 66.82
CA PHE A 78 43.68 -17.32 67.31
C PHE A 78 42.89 -16.71 66.15
N ASP A 79 41.56 -16.84 66.20
CA ASP A 79 40.66 -16.20 65.23
C ASP A 79 40.37 -14.77 65.70
N VAL A 80 40.96 -13.79 65.02
CA VAL A 80 40.86 -12.38 65.42
C VAL A 80 39.45 -11.84 65.23
N TRP A 81 38.77 -12.26 64.16
CA TRP A 81 37.42 -11.79 63.82
C TRP A 81 36.37 -12.31 64.80
N LYS A 82 36.48 -13.58 65.24
CA LYS A 82 35.57 -14.17 66.23
C LYS A 82 35.52 -13.37 67.56
N HIS A 83 36.56 -12.61 67.86
CA HIS A 83 36.76 -11.94 69.14
C HIS A 83 36.85 -10.41 69.04
N GLU A 84 36.40 -9.84 67.91
CA GLU A 84 36.49 -8.40 67.59
C GLU A 84 35.68 -7.47 68.54
N GLY A 85 34.73 -8.02 69.31
CA GLY A 85 33.94 -7.28 70.30
C GLY A 85 34.43 -7.38 71.75
N ASP A 86 35.40 -8.24 72.05
CA ASP A 86 35.98 -8.44 73.39
C ASP A 86 37.35 -7.73 73.49
N SER A 87 37.90 -7.59 74.70
CA SER A 87 39.32 -7.23 74.86
C SER A 87 40.22 -8.29 74.18
N LEU A 88 40.71 -7.99 72.96
CA LEU A 88 41.52 -8.90 72.14
C LEU A 88 42.70 -9.49 72.92
N ARG A 89 43.40 -8.67 73.72
CA ARG A 89 44.54 -9.07 74.56
C ARG A 89 44.16 -10.17 75.55
N ARG A 90 43.03 -9.98 76.24
CA ARG A 90 42.52 -10.91 77.25
C ARG A 90 42.05 -12.21 76.63
N THR A 91 41.28 -12.12 75.56
CA THR A 91 40.70 -13.30 74.88
C THR A 91 41.79 -14.13 74.22
N PHE A 92 42.82 -13.48 73.67
CA PHE A 92 44.02 -14.14 73.18
C PHE A 92 44.73 -14.97 74.27
N LEU A 93 44.98 -14.40 75.45
CA LEU A 93 45.61 -15.15 76.56
C LEU A 93 44.77 -16.34 77.01
N LYS A 94 43.44 -16.17 77.15
CA LYS A 94 42.53 -17.27 77.50
C LYS A 94 42.59 -18.40 76.47
N GLU A 95 42.49 -18.05 75.20
CA GLU A 95 42.45 -19.02 74.10
C GLU A 95 43.79 -19.72 73.90
N MET A 96 44.90 -18.99 74.04
CA MET A 96 46.25 -19.54 74.01
C MET A 96 46.45 -20.57 75.12
N VAL A 97 46.11 -20.23 76.37
CA VAL A 97 46.23 -21.17 77.49
C VAL A 97 45.31 -22.37 77.32
N ARG A 98 44.08 -22.18 76.83
CA ARG A 98 43.15 -23.28 76.54
C ARG A 98 43.74 -24.26 75.51
N GLN A 99 44.20 -23.75 74.36
CA GLN A 99 44.77 -24.60 73.30
C GLN A 99 46.08 -25.28 73.72
N LEU A 100 46.93 -24.59 74.49
CA LEU A 100 48.16 -25.18 75.03
C LEU A 100 47.88 -26.31 76.04
N LYS A 101 46.83 -26.18 76.88
CA LYS A 101 46.38 -27.26 77.77
C LYS A 101 45.82 -28.45 76.99
N GLU A 102 45.09 -28.19 75.91
CA GLU A 102 44.54 -29.22 75.01
C GLU A 102 45.62 -29.96 74.22
N ALA A 103 46.70 -29.26 73.84
CA ALA A 103 47.84 -29.86 73.15
C ALA A 103 48.54 -30.95 73.98
N GLY A 104 48.40 -30.92 75.31
CA GLY A 104 48.87 -31.95 76.22
C GLY A 104 49.88 -31.46 77.26
N SER A 105 50.01 -32.24 78.35
CA SER A 105 50.90 -31.90 79.47
C SER A 105 52.38 -31.90 79.12
N GLU A 106 52.74 -32.40 77.93
CA GLU A 106 54.10 -32.38 77.39
C GLU A 106 54.51 -31.00 76.87
N TYR A 107 53.55 -30.13 76.50
CA TYR A 107 53.81 -28.76 76.02
C TYR A 107 53.57 -27.69 77.08
N PHE A 108 52.57 -27.89 77.95
CA PHE A 108 52.13 -26.87 78.91
C PHE A 108 51.57 -27.50 80.20
N ASP A 109 51.75 -26.83 81.34
CA ASP A 109 51.23 -27.34 82.61
C ASP A 109 49.71 -27.19 82.71
N LYS A 110 49.01 -28.29 83.01
CA LYS A 110 47.55 -28.31 83.17
C LYS A 110 47.11 -27.50 84.40
N SER A 111 47.95 -27.41 85.44
CA SER A 111 47.70 -26.61 86.64
C SER A 111 47.94 -25.11 86.48
N PHE A 112 48.43 -24.63 85.34
CA PHE A 112 48.64 -23.20 85.12
C PHE A 112 47.29 -22.45 85.15
N VAL A 113 47.15 -21.50 86.07
CA VAL A 113 45.95 -20.64 86.20
C VAL A 113 46.31 -19.25 85.72
N VAL A 114 45.52 -18.74 84.76
CA VAL A 114 45.65 -17.34 84.32
C VAL A 114 45.20 -16.44 85.48
N ASN A 115 45.80 -15.26 85.62
CA ASN A 115 45.53 -14.36 86.75
C ASN A 115 44.00 -14.16 86.93
N GLU A 116 43.48 -14.19 88.17
CA GLU A 116 42.03 -14.11 88.47
C GLU A 116 41.35 -12.89 87.82
N ARG A 117 42.12 -11.82 87.57
CA ARG A 117 41.68 -10.61 86.86
C ARG A 117 41.37 -10.84 85.38
N VAL A 118 41.99 -11.85 84.76
CA VAL A 118 41.65 -12.34 83.41
C VAL A 118 40.39 -13.22 83.45
N GLU A 119 40.06 -13.87 84.56
CA GLU A 119 38.89 -14.76 84.69
C GLU A 119 37.56 -14.01 84.87
N GLN A 120 37.53 -12.86 85.56
CA GLN A 120 36.29 -12.10 85.80
C GLN A 120 35.76 -11.41 84.54
N SER A 121 34.99 -12.13 83.70
CA SER A 121 34.28 -11.56 82.55
C SER A 121 32.82 -11.36 82.94
N VAL A 122 32.37 -10.11 82.97
CA VAL A 122 30.94 -9.82 82.85
C VAL A 122 30.59 -9.91 81.37
N SER A 123 30.45 -11.14 80.86
CA SER A 123 29.73 -11.39 79.62
C SER A 123 28.29 -11.75 79.99
N ARG A 124 27.40 -10.76 79.96
CA ARG A 124 25.97 -11.01 79.82
C ARG A 124 25.45 -10.28 78.59
N SER A 125 25.35 -11.04 77.52
CA SER A 125 24.44 -10.87 76.37
C SER A 125 24.46 -12.22 75.65
N ALA A 126 23.38 -12.93 75.37
CA ALA A 126 22.04 -12.45 75.05
C ALA A 126 20.97 -13.45 75.52
N GLU A 127 20.03 -12.98 76.33
CA GLU A 127 18.63 -13.28 76.11
C GLU A 127 17.92 -11.93 76.10
N SER A 128 17.63 -11.44 74.91
CA SER A 128 16.78 -10.27 74.71
C SER A 128 15.33 -10.64 75.06
N LYS A 129 15.02 -10.68 76.36
CA LYS A 129 13.66 -10.40 76.82
C LYS A 129 13.57 -8.90 77.07
N ILE A 130 13.11 -8.20 76.03
CA ILE A 130 12.74 -6.79 76.11
C ILE A 130 11.72 -6.65 77.25
N LYS A 131 12.14 -6.09 78.38
CA LYS A 131 11.22 -5.59 79.40
C LYS A 131 10.79 -4.19 78.98
N PHE A 132 9.64 -4.12 78.31
CA PHE A 132 8.94 -2.86 78.06
C PHE A 132 8.67 -2.14 79.39
N GLN A 133 9.09 -0.88 79.51
CA GLN A 133 8.65 0.02 80.58
C GLN A 133 7.16 0.32 80.39
N THR A 134 6.32 -0.52 81.01
CA THR A 134 4.86 -0.48 80.95
C THR A 134 4.24 0.81 81.49
N GLU A 135 4.99 1.64 82.22
CA GLU A 135 4.47 2.87 82.82
C GLU A 135 4.39 4.05 81.84
N ALA A 136 5.22 4.08 80.78
CA ALA A 136 5.15 5.14 79.77
C ALA A 136 3.95 4.95 78.81
N PHE A 137 3.54 3.70 78.55
CA PHE A 137 2.40 3.40 77.66
C PHE A 137 1.03 3.54 78.33
N LYS A 138 0.94 3.40 79.68
CA LYS A 138 -0.32 3.56 80.42
C LYS A 138 -0.89 4.98 80.35
N GLN A 139 -0.05 6.00 80.18
CA GLN A 139 -0.50 7.40 80.10
C GLN A 139 -0.99 7.81 78.70
N LEU A 140 -0.63 7.05 77.65
CA LEU A 140 -1.01 7.33 76.26
C LEU A 140 -2.19 6.48 75.77
N GLY A 141 -2.43 5.32 76.40
CA GLY A 141 -3.54 4.42 76.11
C GLY A 141 -4.94 5.08 76.04
N PRO A 142 -5.37 5.90 77.03
CA PRO A 142 -6.72 6.47 77.00
C PRO A 142 -6.94 7.47 75.86
N TYR A 143 -5.90 8.18 75.40
CA TYR A 143 -6.01 9.14 74.30
C TYR A 143 -6.12 8.46 72.94
N ILE A 144 -5.37 7.38 72.72
CA ILE A 144 -5.44 6.58 71.49
C ILE A 144 -6.82 5.90 71.39
N ILE A 145 -7.34 5.39 72.51
CA ILE A 145 -8.68 4.78 72.59
C ILE A 145 -9.78 5.83 72.36
N ALA A 146 -9.65 7.04 72.91
CA ALA A 146 -10.62 8.12 72.70
C ALA A 146 -10.67 8.59 71.24
N ILE A 147 -9.52 8.66 70.56
CA ILE A 147 -9.44 9.02 69.13
C ILE A 147 -10.05 7.92 68.25
N LEU A 148 -9.75 6.64 68.54
CA LEU A 148 -10.34 5.51 67.81
C LEU A 148 -11.86 5.45 67.99
N LEU A 149 -12.37 5.76 69.19
CA LEU A 149 -13.81 5.85 69.46
C LEU A 149 -14.48 7.01 68.72
N LEU A 150 -13.85 8.19 68.69
CA LEU A 150 -14.38 9.34 67.95
C LEU A 150 -14.45 9.09 66.43
N VAL A 151 -13.45 8.42 65.88
CA VAL A 151 -13.43 8.04 64.45
C VAL A 151 -14.48 6.97 64.15
N ALA A 152 -14.63 5.97 65.03
CA ALA A 152 -15.64 4.93 64.85
C ALA A 152 -17.08 5.46 64.95
N ILE A 153 -17.36 6.33 65.94
CA ILE A 153 -18.67 6.96 66.11
C ILE A 153 -18.97 7.93 64.95
N GLY A 154 -17.98 8.72 64.52
CA GLY A 154 -18.10 9.62 63.39
C GLY A 154 -18.36 8.89 62.06
N GLY A 155 -17.65 7.78 61.82
CA GLY A 155 -17.83 6.94 60.64
C GLY A 155 -19.22 6.30 60.59
N TYR A 156 -19.70 5.77 61.72
CA TYR A 156 -21.04 5.18 61.81
C TYR A 156 -22.16 6.21 61.60
N ALA A 157 -22.03 7.41 62.18
CA ALA A 157 -23.00 8.49 61.97
C ALA A 157 -22.99 8.99 60.52
N ALA A 158 -21.82 9.08 59.88
CA ALA A 158 -21.69 9.53 58.50
C ALA A 158 -22.31 8.55 57.49
N ASP A 159 -22.21 7.24 57.77
CA ASP A 159 -22.86 6.19 56.98
C ASP A 159 -24.39 6.25 57.12
N TYR A 160 -24.92 6.40 58.34
CA TYR A 160 -26.36 6.52 58.59
C TYR A 160 -27.03 7.72 57.87
N PHE A 161 -26.31 8.84 57.71
CA PHE A 161 -26.81 10.04 57.01
C PHE A 161 -26.37 10.13 55.54
N ASN A 162 -25.75 9.09 54.99
CA ASN A 162 -25.29 9.03 53.60
C ASN A 162 -24.31 10.16 53.20
N LYS A 163 -23.44 10.56 54.14
CA LYS A 163 -22.40 11.61 53.96
C LYS A 163 -20.98 11.09 54.19
N PHE A 164 -20.74 9.81 53.89
CA PHE A 164 -19.46 9.13 54.13
C PHE A 164 -18.26 9.79 53.40
N ASP A 165 -18.46 10.27 52.17
CA ASP A 165 -17.41 10.97 51.41
C ASP A 165 -16.96 12.28 52.08
N LEU A 166 -17.89 13.02 52.69
CA LEU A 166 -17.62 14.26 53.41
C LEU A 166 -16.85 14.00 54.72
N PHE A 167 -17.08 12.84 55.35
CA PHE A 167 -16.34 12.37 56.51
C PHE A 167 -14.91 11.95 56.17
N LEU A 168 -14.70 11.23 55.07
CA LEU A 168 -13.35 10.89 54.58
C LEU A 168 -12.54 12.15 54.24
N GLN A 169 -13.17 13.14 53.59
CA GLN A 169 -12.53 14.43 53.33
C GLN A 169 -12.18 15.17 54.63
N PHE A 170 -13.02 15.10 55.66
CA PHE A 170 -12.74 15.70 56.98
C PHE A 170 -11.56 15.02 57.70
N ILE A 171 -11.44 13.69 57.66
CA ILE A 171 -10.30 12.94 58.21
C ILE A 171 -8.99 13.28 57.48
N VAL A 172 -9.02 13.36 56.15
CA VAL A 172 -7.87 13.75 55.33
C VAL A 172 -7.47 15.21 55.60
N SER A 173 -8.44 16.09 55.87
CA SER A 173 -8.19 17.51 56.19
C SER A 173 -7.53 17.68 57.57
N ILE A 174 -7.95 16.92 58.58
CA ILE A 174 -7.37 16.98 59.93
C ILE A 174 -5.97 16.35 59.97
N THR A 175 -5.78 15.23 59.27
CA THR A 175 -4.44 14.61 59.14
C THR A 175 -3.49 15.49 58.31
N GLY A 176 -4.01 16.25 57.36
CA GLY A 176 -3.25 17.16 56.51
C GLY A 176 -2.83 18.50 57.14
N PHE A 177 -3.52 19.03 58.15
CA PHE A 177 -3.30 20.43 58.57
C PHE A 177 -2.87 20.70 60.03
N THR A 178 -2.99 19.80 61.01
CA THR A 178 -2.71 20.19 62.41
C THR A 178 -1.99 19.19 63.33
N SER A 179 -1.73 17.93 62.96
CA SER A 179 -1.17 16.95 63.92
C SER A 179 0.12 16.25 63.49
N GLY A 180 0.45 16.13 62.20
CA GLY A 180 1.69 15.47 61.76
C GLY A 180 2.96 16.23 62.20
N GLY A 181 3.03 17.54 61.92
CA GLY A 181 4.20 18.36 62.23
C GLY A 181 4.40 18.64 63.72
N ALA A 182 3.32 18.86 64.48
CA ALA A 182 3.39 19.13 65.92
C ALA A 182 3.66 17.87 66.74
N LEU A 183 3.13 16.70 66.33
CA LEU A 183 3.43 15.43 66.96
C LEU A 183 4.85 14.96 66.60
N LEU A 184 5.33 15.17 65.36
CA LEU A 184 6.73 14.94 65.00
C LEU A 184 7.66 15.88 65.76
N LEU A 185 7.34 17.17 65.89
CA LEU A 185 8.14 18.11 66.67
C LEU A 185 8.12 17.76 68.16
N TRP A 186 7.00 17.30 68.72
CA TRP A 186 6.91 16.87 70.11
C TRP A 186 7.63 15.53 70.35
N LEU A 187 7.50 14.55 69.44
CA LEU A 187 8.22 13.28 69.48
C LEU A 187 9.71 13.47 69.27
N VAL A 188 10.15 14.38 68.38
CA VAL A 188 11.56 14.73 68.20
C VAL A 188 12.08 15.44 69.45
N LYS A 189 11.34 16.41 70.00
CA LYS A 189 11.76 17.17 71.20
C LYS A 189 11.80 16.32 72.47
N ASN A 190 10.93 15.31 72.60
CA ASN A 190 10.98 14.32 73.70
C ASN A 190 11.85 13.10 73.40
N SER A 191 12.16 12.78 72.13
CA SER A 191 13.15 11.74 71.78
C SER A 191 14.55 12.14 72.23
N VAL A 192 14.88 13.43 72.24
CA VAL A 192 16.14 13.92 72.81
C VAL A 192 16.22 13.69 74.32
N ASN A 193 15.08 13.64 75.03
CA ASN A 193 15.02 13.35 76.48
C ASN A 193 14.84 11.85 76.79
N LEU A 194 14.20 11.06 75.90
CA LEU A 194 14.08 9.59 75.97
C LEU A 194 15.34 8.86 75.50
N PHE A 195 16.15 9.50 74.65
CA PHE A 195 17.50 9.12 74.24
C PHE A 195 18.51 10.13 74.78
N SER A 196 18.29 10.62 76.01
CA SER A 196 19.33 11.31 76.76
C SER A 196 20.52 10.38 76.82
N LYS A 197 21.64 10.85 76.29
CA LYS A 197 22.97 10.25 76.43
C LYS A 197 23.24 9.94 77.91
N GLU A 198 22.89 8.74 78.35
CA GLU A 198 23.88 7.97 79.09
C GLU A 198 24.93 7.63 78.05
N THR A 199 25.97 8.47 78.02
CA THR A 199 27.30 8.00 77.66
C THR A 199 27.45 6.63 78.30
N VAL A 200 27.40 5.57 77.49
CA VAL A 200 28.17 4.38 77.78
C VAL A 200 29.59 4.92 77.83
N SER A 201 30.02 5.29 79.03
CA SER A 201 31.40 5.14 79.40
C SER A 201 31.73 3.73 78.93
N TYR A 202 32.55 3.63 77.87
CA TYR A 202 33.39 2.46 77.72
C TYR A 202 34.07 2.36 79.08
N GLY A 203 33.54 1.50 79.95
CA GLY A 203 34.26 1.09 81.13
C GLY A 203 35.55 0.55 80.56
N ALA A 204 36.64 1.30 80.75
CA ALA A 204 37.96 0.89 80.31
C ALA A 204 38.15 -0.54 80.79
N ASP A 205 38.09 -1.48 79.86
CA ASP A 205 38.40 -2.87 80.13
C ASP A 205 39.84 -2.83 80.68
N LYS A 206 40.01 -3.18 81.96
CA LYS A 206 41.23 -2.91 82.75
C LYS A 206 42.45 -3.75 82.32
N PHE A 207 42.48 -4.22 81.07
CA PHE A 207 43.62 -4.81 80.36
C PHE A 207 43.97 -4.01 79.08
N ALA A 208 43.56 -2.73 79.02
CA ALA A 208 44.01 -1.80 77.99
C ALA A 208 45.50 -1.45 78.11
N ASP A 209 46.10 -1.65 79.29
CA ASP A 209 47.52 -1.42 79.53
C ASP A 209 48.39 -2.50 78.82
N PRO A 210 49.22 -2.12 77.84
CA PRO A 210 50.12 -3.05 77.16
C PRO A 210 51.06 -3.78 78.13
N HIS A 211 51.54 -3.12 79.20
CA HIS A 211 52.56 -3.69 80.09
C HIS A 211 52.02 -4.88 80.90
N GLU A 212 50.78 -4.79 81.41
CA GLU A 212 50.14 -5.89 82.15
C GLU A 212 49.89 -7.11 81.24
N PHE A 213 49.61 -6.89 79.95
CA PHE A 213 49.52 -7.97 78.98
C PHE A 213 50.87 -8.62 78.71
N GLU A 214 51.93 -7.83 78.52
CA GLU A 214 53.28 -8.34 78.25
C GLU A 214 53.81 -9.21 79.41
N GLU A 215 53.58 -8.81 80.65
CA GLU A 215 53.96 -9.61 81.84
C GLU A 215 53.23 -10.97 81.89
N GLU A 216 51.92 -10.97 81.67
CA GLU A 216 51.11 -12.20 81.69
C GLU A 216 51.40 -13.10 80.49
N PHE A 217 51.58 -12.52 79.29
CA PHE A 217 52.02 -13.24 78.10
C PHE A 217 53.40 -13.89 78.34
N GLY A 218 54.34 -13.15 78.92
CA GLY A 218 55.65 -13.67 79.34
C GLY A 218 55.55 -14.77 80.39
N ARG A 219 54.57 -14.72 81.30
CA ARG A 219 54.31 -15.80 82.27
C ARG A 219 53.81 -17.08 81.59
N VAL A 220 52.93 -16.96 80.59
CA VAL A 220 52.48 -18.11 79.80
C VAL A 220 53.66 -18.69 79.01
N LEU A 221 54.48 -17.85 78.35
CA LEU A 221 55.65 -18.33 77.60
C LEU A 221 56.69 -19.01 78.50
N ARG A 222 56.93 -18.51 79.72
CA ARG A 222 57.84 -19.15 80.69
C ARG A 222 57.36 -20.54 81.14
N ALA A 223 56.04 -20.74 81.21
CA ALA A 223 55.41 -22.01 81.57
C ALA A 223 55.39 -23.07 80.45
N LEU A 224 55.76 -22.71 79.21
CA LEU A 224 55.94 -23.69 78.14
C LEU A 224 57.05 -24.68 78.49
N LYS A 225 56.91 -25.95 78.12
CA LYS A 225 57.99 -26.94 78.30
C LYS A 225 58.98 -26.89 77.13
N ASN A 226 58.52 -26.54 75.94
CA ASN A 226 59.30 -26.47 74.72
C ASN A 226 59.87 -25.07 74.50
N PRO A 227 61.07 -24.94 73.89
CA PRO A 227 61.69 -23.64 73.65
C PRO A 227 60.93 -22.83 72.60
N ARG A 228 60.37 -23.49 71.57
CA ARG A 228 59.76 -22.83 70.40
C ARG A 228 58.24 -23.04 70.31
N ILE A 229 57.50 -22.00 69.91
CA ILE A 229 56.03 -22.02 69.72
C ILE A 229 55.63 -21.28 68.42
N LEU A 230 54.59 -21.78 67.73
CA LEU A 230 53.93 -21.07 66.62
C LEU A 230 52.58 -20.51 67.07
N ILE A 231 52.37 -19.22 66.86
CA ILE A 231 51.10 -18.53 67.11
C ILE A 231 50.56 -18.03 65.77
N ILE A 232 49.37 -18.49 65.38
CA ILE A 232 48.70 -18.15 64.12
C ILE A 232 47.56 -17.17 64.42
N PHE A 233 47.56 -16.00 63.78
CA PHE A 233 46.47 -15.03 63.83
C PHE A 233 45.64 -15.12 62.54
N ASP A 234 44.56 -15.91 62.54
CA ASP A 234 43.71 -16.15 61.36
C ASP A 234 42.56 -15.13 61.27
N ASN A 235 42.00 -14.97 60.06
CA ASN A 235 40.87 -14.07 59.74
C ASN A 235 41.10 -12.58 60.08
N LEU A 236 42.36 -12.13 60.15
CA LEU A 236 42.68 -10.71 60.39
C LEU A 236 42.13 -9.80 59.28
N ASP A 237 42.02 -10.31 58.06
CA ASP A 237 41.44 -9.63 56.90
C ASP A 237 39.91 -9.49 56.96
N ARG A 238 39.22 -10.06 57.96
CA ARG A 238 37.75 -9.96 58.13
C ARG A 238 37.30 -8.97 59.19
N VAL A 239 38.25 -8.31 59.83
CA VAL A 239 37.98 -7.27 60.84
C VAL A 239 37.28 -6.07 60.19
N MET A 240 36.36 -5.44 60.91
CA MET A 240 35.58 -4.28 60.47
C MET A 240 36.50 -3.14 60.02
N HIS A 241 36.10 -2.50 58.92
CA HIS A 241 36.88 -1.48 58.21
C HIS A 241 37.42 -0.36 59.10
N ASP A 242 36.68 0.07 60.13
CA ASP A 242 37.02 1.15 61.06
C ASP A 242 37.92 0.71 62.23
N LYS A 243 38.10 -0.60 62.42
CA LYS A 243 38.87 -1.20 63.52
C LYS A 243 40.16 -1.90 63.08
N VAL A 244 40.35 -2.18 61.79
CA VAL A 244 41.54 -2.89 61.28
C VAL A 244 42.87 -2.27 61.75
N ALA A 245 43.00 -0.95 61.73
CA ALA A 245 44.24 -0.28 62.15
C ALA A 245 44.51 -0.41 63.67
N GLU A 246 43.46 -0.36 64.49
CA GLU A 246 43.52 -0.56 65.95
C GLU A 246 43.88 -2.02 66.28
N VAL A 247 43.25 -2.97 65.58
CA VAL A 247 43.53 -4.40 65.72
C VAL A 247 44.94 -4.73 65.26
N LEU A 248 45.40 -4.22 64.11
CA LEU A 248 46.78 -4.41 63.64
C LEU A 248 47.80 -3.80 64.59
N SER A 249 47.50 -2.63 65.16
CA SER A 249 48.36 -2.00 66.17
C SER A 249 48.40 -2.84 67.46
N THR A 250 47.27 -3.43 67.86
CA THR A 250 47.18 -4.34 69.01
C THR A 250 47.90 -5.65 68.74
N VAL A 251 47.73 -6.25 67.56
CA VAL A 251 48.47 -7.46 67.16
C VAL A 251 49.95 -7.16 67.11
N LYS A 252 50.37 -5.98 66.61
CA LYS A 252 51.77 -5.58 66.63
C LYS A 252 52.36 -5.57 68.05
N THR A 253 51.60 -5.14 69.07
CA THR A 253 52.04 -5.27 70.48
C THR A 253 52.22 -6.72 70.93
N PHE A 254 51.54 -7.69 70.32
CA PHE A 254 51.78 -9.13 70.56
C PHE A 254 53.04 -9.64 69.85
N LEU A 255 53.38 -9.06 68.69
CA LEU A 255 54.50 -9.46 67.84
C LEU A 255 55.85 -8.91 68.34
N GLU A 256 55.86 -7.74 68.97
CA GLU A 256 57.06 -7.03 69.45
C GLU A 256 56.99 -6.61 70.94
N PRO A 257 56.79 -7.51 71.92
CA PRO A 257 56.87 -7.10 73.32
C PRO A 257 58.31 -6.69 73.66
N GLN A 258 58.51 -5.50 74.25
CA GLN A 258 59.86 -5.03 74.60
C GLN A 258 60.50 -5.89 75.71
N ASP A 259 59.67 -6.66 76.43
CA ASP A 259 60.08 -7.53 77.53
C ASP A 259 60.30 -9.02 77.15
N ILE A 260 60.23 -9.44 75.87
CA ILE A 260 60.76 -10.77 75.46
C ILE A 260 62.31 -10.78 75.33
N ALA A 261 62.99 -9.87 76.02
CA ALA A 261 64.45 -9.88 76.14
C ALA A 261 64.96 -10.95 77.13
N ASP A 262 64.06 -11.74 77.76
CA ASP A 262 64.44 -12.92 78.53
C ASP A 262 64.78 -14.05 77.54
N GLU A 263 66.08 -14.25 77.28
CA GLU A 263 66.74 -15.04 76.22
C GLU A 263 66.36 -16.55 76.09
N LYS A 264 65.23 -17.02 76.62
CA LYS A 264 64.92 -18.45 76.83
C LYS A 264 63.80 -19.04 75.97
N ARG A 265 63.00 -18.26 75.23
CA ARG A 265 61.88 -18.79 74.41
C ARG A 265 61.84 -18.21 73.01
N GLU A 266 61.57 -19.06 72.04
CA GLU A 266 61.58 -18.78 70.60
C GLU A 266 60.14 -18.69 70.08
N VAL A 267 59.63 -17.49 69.82
CA VAL A 267 58.24 -17.28 69.36
C VAL A 267 58.20 -17.00 67.86
N VAL A 268 57.37 -17.73 67.13
CA VAL A 268 57.09 -17.48 65.71
C VAL A 268 55.62 -17.15 65.54
N PHE A 269 55.32 -16.12 64.75
CA PHE A 269 53.99 -15.67 64.43
C PHE A 269 53.67 -15.92 62.96
N LEU A 270 52.48 -16.42 62.65
CA LEU A 270 51.97 -16.57 61.30
C LEU A 270 50.66 -15.80 61.18
N VAL A 271 50.55 -14.94 60.16
CA VAL A 271 49.33 -14.17 59.91
C VAL A 271 48.84 -14.47 58.49
N PRO A 272 47.87 -15.37 58.34
CA PRO A 272 47.18 -15.55 57.06
C PRO A 272 46.25 -14.37 56.79
N CYS A 273 46.42 -13.72 55.65
CA CYS A 273 45.57 -12.60 55.26
C CYS A 273 45.52 -12.36 53.75
N ASP A 274 44.50 -11.62 53.31
CA ASP A 274 44.48 -10.99 52.00
C ASP A 274 45.16 -9.62 52.06
N ALA A 275 46.38 -9.57 51.53
CA ALA A 275 47.18 -8.36 51.50
C ALA A 275 46.49 -7.23 50.72
N LYS A 276 45.71 -7.53 49.67
CA LYS A 276 44.99 -6.49 48.92
C LYS A 276 43.85 -5.92 49.75
N ALA A 277 43.08 -6.77 50.43
CA ALA A 277 42.02 -6.32 51.32
C ALA A 277 42.59 -5.41 52.41
N ILE A 278 43.60 -5.87 53.14
CA ILE A 278 44.22 -5.08 54.23
C ILE A 278 44.76 -3.73 53.71
N LYS A 279 45.43 -3.70 52.55
CA LYS A 279 45.90 -2.45 51.94
C LYS A 279 44.77 -1.50 51.60
N GLN A 280 43.67 -2.00 51.04
CA GLN A 280 42.48 -1.19 50.72
C GLN A 280 41.86 -0.61 51.98
N HIS A 281 41.69 -1.42 53.04
CA HIS A 281 41.20 -0.95 54.33
C HIS A 281 42.08 0.17 54.89
N LEU A 282 43.39 -0.04 54.96
CA LEU A 282 44.33 0.97 55.46
C LEU A 282 44.33 2.25 54.61
N SER A 283 44.29 2.12 53.27
CA SER A 283 44.19 3.26 52.36
C SER A 283 42.93 4.09 52.60
N SER A 284 41.79 3.43 52.82
CA SER A 284 40.51 4.10 53.04
C SER A 284 40.44 4.88 54.37
N LEU A 285 41.16 4.43 55.40
CA LEU A 285 41.21 5.09 56.70
C LEU A 285 42.18 6.27 56.74
N TYR A 286 43.36 6.11 56.14
CA TYR A 286 44.45 7.09 56.26
C TYR A 286 44.55 8.08 55.08
N ASN A 287 43.96 7.77 53.93
CA ASN A 287 43.91 8.65 52.75
C ASN A 287 42.44 8.89 52.28
N PRO A 288 41.55 9.50 53.09
CA PRO A 288 40.19 9.81 52.65
C PRO A 288 40.20 10.87 51.53
N ALA A 289 39.30 10.71 50.56
CA ALA A 289 39.27 11.46 49.28
C ALA A 289 39.12 12.99 49.40
N ASP A 290 38.84 13.53 50.59
CA ASP A 290 38.50 14.96 50.79
C ASP A 290 39.62 15.82 51.39
N LYS A 291 40.86 15.33 51.55
CA LYS A 291 41.99 16.14 52.03
C LYS A 291 42.99 16.48 50.92
N ILE A 292 42.65 17.47 50.11
CA ILE A 292 43.58 18.12 49.19
C ILE A 292 44.60 18.93 50.02
N GLY A 293 45.89 18.59 49.93
CA GLY A 293 46.99 19.47 50.38
C GLY A 293 47.90 18.97 51.51
N THR A 294 48.00 17.68 51.81
CA THR A 294 49.04 17.15 52.72
C THR A 294 49.96 16.16 52.01
N SER A 295 51.27 16.44 52.03
CA SER A 295 52.34 15.79 51.27
C SER A 295 52.89 14.50 51.89
N HIS A 296 52.08 13.77 52.66
CA HIS A 296 52.43 12.43 53.13
C HIS A 296 51.23 11.50 52.98
N ALA A 297 51.05 10.95 51.78
CA ALA A 297 50.13 9.84 51.59
C ALA A 297 50.63 8.66 52.44
N PHE A 298 49.79 8.15 53.33
CA PHE A 298 50.10 6.93 54.07
C PHE A 298 50.32 5.80 53.05
N ASP A 299 51.48 5.14 53.10
CA ASP A 299 51.81 4.01 52.24
C ASP A 299 51.50 2.68 52.97
N PRO A 300 50.42 1.98 52.62
CA PRO A 300 50.08 0.69 53.23
C PRO A 300 51.13 -0.39 52.94
N ASP A 301 51.85 -0.29 51.82
CA ASP A 301 52.92 -1.24 51.48
C ASP A 301 54.09 -1.12 52.47
N GLU A 302 54.48 0.11 52.82
CA GLU A 302 55.52 0.34 53.83
C GLU A 302 55.08 -0.12 55.23
N PHE A 303 53.82 0.08 55.59
CA PHE A 303 53.26 -0.41 56.85
C PHE A 303 53.32 -1.94 56.95
N LEU A 304 52.85 -2.66 55.93
CA LEU A 304 52.88 -4.13 55.91
C LEU A 304 54.32 -4.67 55.85
N ARG A 305 55.21 -4.00 55.12
CA ARG A 305 56.64 -4.36 55.08
C ARG A 305 57.31 -4.24 56.45
N LYS A 306 56.91 -3.26 57.27
CA LYS A 306 57.38 -3.12 58.66
C LYS A 306 56.73 -4.11 59.63
N PHE A 307 55.60 -4.70 59.26
CA PHE A 307 54.84 -5.64 60.10
C PHE A 307 55.30 -7.11 59.94
N PHE A 308 55.76 -7.49 58.74
CA PHE A 308 56.18 -8.87 58.43
C PHE A 308 57.69 -8.98 58.22
N ASN A 309 58.33 -9.98 58.84
CA ASN A 309 59.73 -10.30 58.57
C ASN A 309 59.91 -11.06 57.24
N THR A 310 58.93 -11.89 56.87
CA THR A 310 58.89 -12.56 55.55
C THR A 310 57.45 -12.82 55.12
N ILE A 311 57.25 -13.05 53.82
CA ILE A 311 55.93 -13.30 53.21
C ILE A 311 56.00 -14.57 52.36
N VAL A 312 55.04 -15.47 52.55
CA VAL A 312 54.78 -16.64 51.71
C VAL A 312 53.47 -16.41 50.96
N TRP A 313 53.49 -16.50 49.64
CA TRP A 313 52.31 -16.33 48.79
C TRP A 313 51.69 -17.67 48.47
N ILE A 314 50.36 -17.79 48.55
CA ILE A 314 49.64 -18.90 47.92
C ILE A 314 49.44 -18.54 46.44
N PRO A 315 49.96 -19.33 45.49
CA PRO A 315 49.79 -19.08 44.06
C PRO A 315 48.31 -19.11 43.63
N ASP A 316 48.00 -18.46 42.50
CA ASP A 316 46.70 -18.59 41.87
C ASP A 316 46.48 -20.02 41.34
N PHE A 317 45.23 -20.49 41.34
CA PHE A 317 44.88 -21.85 40.93
C PHE A 317 44.98 -22.06 39.42
N ILE A 318 45.34 -23.29 39.00
CA ILE A 318 45.35 -23.65 37.59
C ILE A 318 43.90 -23.92 37.11
N PRO A 319 43.43 -23.33 36.00
CA PRO A 319 42.06 -23.50 35.53
C PRO A 319 41.61 -24.96 35.35
N SER A 320 42.50 -25.83 34.84
CA SER A 320 42.20 -27.26 34.66
C SER A 320 41.99 -28.00 35.98
N GLU A 321 42.63 -27.58 37.07
CA GLU A 321 42.41 -28.16 38.41
C GLU A 321 41.06 -27.74 38.97
N LEU A 322 40.69 -26.46 38.77
CA LEU A 322 39.37 -25.95 39.14
C LEU A 322 38.25 -26.61 38.35
N GLU A 323 38.48 -26.92 37.07
CA GLU A 323 37.52 -27.64 36.24
C GLU A 323 37.37 -29.10 36.68
N ALA A 324 38.47 -29.79 36.93
CA ALA A 324 38.43 -31.13 37.52
C ALA A 324 37.71 -31.13 38.88
N PHE A 325 37.87 -30.08 39.67
CA PHE A 325 37.19 -29.89 40.95
C PHE A 325 35.70 -29.60 40.77
N ALA A 326 35.31 -28.69 39.88
CA ALA A 326 33.90 -28.41 39.59
C ALA A 326 33.18 -29.68 39.12
N ARG A 327 33.82 -30.46 38.24
CA ARG A 327 33.29 -31.75 37.77
C ARG A 327 33.15 -32.78 38.90
N SER A 328 34.12 -32.86 39.82
CA SER A 328 33.99 -33.76 40.97
C SER A 328 32.84 -33.35 41.88
N ARG A 329 32.66 -32.04 42.10
CA ARG A 329 31.56 -31.49 42.90
C ARG A 329 30.19 -31.72 42.27
N LEU A 330 30.06 -31.56 40.96
CA LEU A 330 28.83 -31.89 40.22
C LEU A 330 28.49 -33.38 40.35
N LYS A 331 29.47 -34.28 40.22
CA LYS A 331 29.26 -35.73 40.42
C LYS A 331 28.85 -36.09 41.85
N GLU A 332 29.41 -35.41 42.85
CA GLU A 332 29.04 -35.62 44.25
C GLU A 332 27.57 -35.28 44.56
N THR A 333 26.90 -34.48 43.71
CA THR A 333 25.47 -34.17 43.86
C THR A 333 24.54 -35.35 43.58
N LYS A 334 25.05 -36.39 42.89
CA LYS A 334 24.31 -37.57 42.41
C LYS A 334 23.25 -37.32 41.33
N VAL A 335 23.11 -36.09 40.83
CA VAL A 335 22.19 -35.78 39.72
C VAL A 335 22.93 -35.90 38.38
N SER A 336 22.53 -36.87 37.56
CA SER A 336 23.21 -37.17 36.29
C SER A 336 23.18 -36.03 35.27
N LEU A 337 22.07 -35.28 35.19
CA LEU A 337 21.95 -34.12 34.29
C LEU A 337 22.88 -32.96 34.67
N LEU A 338 23.35 -32.89 35.92
CA LEU A 338 24.32 -31.89 36.36
C LEU A 338 25.77 -32.28 36.05
N ASP A 339 26.06 -33.57 35.81
CA ASP A 339 27.37 -34.05 35.34
C ASP A 339 27.54 -33.77 33.84
N ASN A 340 27.60 -32.48 33.50
CA ASN A 340 27.63 -31.98 32.14
C ASN A 340 28.87 -31.08 31.93
N ASP A 341 29.59 -31.30 30.82
CA ASP A 341 30.84 -30.58 30.55
C ASP A 341 30.61 -29.07 30.31
N TYR A 342 29.49 -28.67 29.68
CA TYR A 342 29.13 -27.26 29.55
C TYR A 342 28.82 -26.61 30.89
N VAL A 343 28.16 -27.33 31.82
CA VAL A 343 27.87 -26.84 33.17
C VAL A 343 29.17 -26.63 33.94
N ALA A 344 30.07 -27.61 33.94
CA ALA A 344 31.39 -27.48 34.57
C ALA A 344 32.20 -26.31 33.99
N TRP A 345 32.17 -26.15 32.67
CA TRP A 345 32.84 -25.06 31.98
C TRP A 345 32.26 -23.68 32.32
N ILE A 346 30.93 -23.50 32.35
CA ILE A 346 30.30 -22.24 32.78
C ILE A 346 30.71 -21.87 34.21
N ILE A 347 30.63 -22.84 35.13
CA ILE A 347 30.96 -22.64 36.55
C ILE A 347 32.43 -22.22 36.72
N THR A 348 33.34 -22.89 36.02
CA THR A 348 34.77 -22.59 36.11
C THR A 348 35.11 -21.25 35.48
N LYS A 349 34.45 -20.90 34.36
CA LYS A 349 34.57 -19.59 33.72
C LYS A 349 34.13 -18.46 34.64
N ALA A 350 33.05 -18.66 35.40
CA ALA A 350 32.50 -17.71 36.36
C ALA A 350 33.36 -17.57 37.62
N PHE A 351 33.85 -18.67 38.18
CA PHE A 351 34.49 -18.73 39.50
C PHE A 351 35.98 -19.13 39.45
N ARG A 352 36.76 -18.53 38.52
CA ARG A 352 38.17 -18.90 38.22
C ARG A 352 39.17 -18.78 39.38
N ASN A 353 38.81 -18.15 40.49
CA ASN A 353 39.76 -17.81 41.55
C ASN A 353 39.37 -18.34 42.94
N ASN A 354 38.21 -19.00 43.07
CA ASN A 354 37.66 -19.33 44.39
C ASN A 354 36.90 -20.68 44.39
N PRO A 355 37.57 -21.78 44.79
CA PRO A 355 36.95 -23.10 44.90
C PRO A 355 35.71 -23.14 45.81
N ARG A 356 35.65 -22.24 46.80
CA ARG A 356 34.49 -22.12 47.71
C ARG A 356 33.23 -21.71 46.94
N GLN A 357 33.36 -20.76 46.02
CA GLN A 357 32.24 -20.29 45.21
C GLN A 357 31.72 -21.39 44.27
N ILE A 358 32.59 -22.29 43.79
CA ILE A 358 32.18 -23.46 43.01
C ILE A 358 31.26 -24.37 43.81
N ILE A 359 31.59 -24.68 45.08
CA ILE A 359 30.75 -25.50 45.96
C ILE A 359 29.40 -24.80 46.21
N GLN A 360 29.44 -23.52 46.58
CA GLN A 360 28.24 -22.73 46.87
C GLN A 360 27.31 -22.66 45.66
N PHE A 361 27.86 -22.35 44.48
CA PHE A 361 27.07 -22.29 43.25
C PHE A 361 26.53 -23.65 42.83
N THR A 362 27.29 -24.73 43.00
CA THR A 362 26.79 -26.09 42.73
C THR A 362 25.55 -26.42 43.57
N ASN A 363 25.53 -25.98 44.83
CA ASN A 363 24.34 -26.12 45.69
C ASN A 363 23.18 -25.23 45.22
N ILE A 364 23.44 -24.00 44.77
CA ILE A 364 22.41 -23.11 44.20
C ILE A 364 21.80 -23.73 42.94
N LEU A 365 22.65 -24.27 42.05
CA LEU A 365 22.23 -24.95 40.84
C LEU A 365 21.38 -26.19 41.17
N LEU A 366 21.81 -27.02 42.12
CA LEU A 366 21.04 -28.19 42.56
C LEU A 366 19.67 -27.79 43.11
N ALA A 367 19.58 -26.76 43.95
CA ALA A 367 18.31 -26.30 44.50
C ALA A 367 17.33 -25.81 43.41
N ASN A 368 17.82 -25.07 42.42
CA ASN A 368 17.01 -24.57 41.32
C ASN A 368 16.66 -25.68 40.31
N TYR A 369 17.55 -26.64 40.09
CA TYR A 369 17.26 -27.84 39.30
C TYR A 369 16.07 -28.61 39.89
N LEU A 370 16.09 -28.88 41.21
CA LEU A 370 15.00 -29.59 41.89
C LEU A 370 13.67 -28.82 41.81
N LEU A 371 13.73 -27.48 41.87
CA LEU A 371 12.54 -26.64 41.71
C LEU A 371 11.93 -26.76 40.31
N VAL A 372 12.76 -26.75 39.27
CA VAL A 372 12.30 -26.91 37.88
C VAL A 372 11.84 -28.34 37.63
N GLU A 373 12.49 -29.35 38.21
CA GLU A 373 12.09 -30.76 38.11
C GLU A 373 10.68 -30.95 38.68
N GLU A 374 10.35 -30.32 39.81
CA GLU A 374 9.00 -30.37 40.37
C GLU A 374 7.97 -29.63 39.50
N ARG A 375 8.41 -28.71 38.65
CA ARG A 375 7.55 -27.97 37.70
C ARG A 375 7.55 -28.57 36.30
N GLU A 376 8.30 -29.64 36.06
CA GLU A 376 8.36 -30.35 34.80
C GLU A 376 7.37 -31.53 34.79
N GLY A 377 6.51 -31.60 33.77
CA GLY A 377 5.55 -32.70 33.62
C GLY A 377 4.30 -32.33 32.84
N GLU A 378 3.46 -33.32 32.56
CA GLU A 378 2.19 -33.12 31.87
C GLU A 378 1.26 -32.21 32.70
N GLY A 379 0.84 -31.08 32.13
CA GLY A 379 0.01 -30.08 32.81
C GLY A 379 0.73 -29.18 33.84
N LYS A 380 2.07 -29.25 33.92
CA LYS A 380 2.88 -28.38 34.80
C LYS A 380 3.46 -27.18 34.03
N ASP A 381 4.26 -26.35 34.70
CA ASP A 381 4.81 -25.12 34.11
C ASP A 381 5.84 -25.38 32.98
N PHE A 382 6.50 -26.55 32.96
CA PHE A 382 7.48 -26.91 31.95
C PHE A 382 7.15 -28.26 31.27
N PRO A 383 7.37 -28.37 29.94
CA PRO A 383 7.12 -29.61 29.21
C PRO A 383 8.11 -30.71 29.59
N VAL A 384 7.72 -31.97 29.41
CA VAL A 384 8.58 -33.14 29.64
C VAL A 384 9.84 -33.03 28.75
N GLY A 385 11.02 -33.14 29.36
CA GLY A 385 12.32 -33.02 28.69
C GLY A 385 12.96 -31.63 28.83
N PHE A 386 12.28 -30.63 29.38
CA PHE A 386 12.79 -29.26 29.49
C PHE A 386 14.17 -29.19 30.16
N LEU A 387 14.36 -29.83 31.33
CA LEU A 387 15.65 -29.82 31.99
C LEU A 387 16.74 -30.49 31.16
N SER A 388 16.43 -31.60 30.48
CA SER A 388 17.43 -32.33 29.70
C SER A 388 18.05 -31.48 28.58
N GLU A 389 17.30 -30.51 28.07
CA GLU A 389 17.74 -29.59 27.01
C GLU A 389 18.32 -28.28 27.57
N ASN A 390 17.91 -27.86 28.77
CA ASN A 390 18.14 -26.51 29.28
C ASN A 390 19.01 -26.39 30.55
N VAL A 391 19.61 -27.48 31.07
CA VAL A 391 20.51 -27.38 32.24
C VAL A 391 21.66 -26.36 32.03
N PRO A 392 22.35 -26.32 30.87
CA PRO A 392 23.40 -25.31 30.65
C PRO A 392 22.85 -23.86 30.66
N GLN A 393 21.66 -23.64 30.10
CA GLN A 393 20.98 -22.34 30.07
C GLN A 393 20.56 -21.90 31.48
N LEU A 394 19.98 -22.83 32.26
CA LEU A 394 19.67 -22.60 33.68
C LEU A 394 20.93 -22.23 34.46
N THR A 395 22.04 -22.95 34.21
CA THR A 395 23.35 -22.67 34.83
C THR A 395 23.84 -21.26 34.46
N LYS A 396 23.79 -20.90 33.17
CA LYS A 396 24.18 -19.57 32.67
C LYS A 396 23.33 -18.47 33.30
N TYR A 397 22.00 -18.63 33.34
CA TYR A 397 21.08 -17.69 33.99
C TYR A 397 21.42 -17.49 35.47
N LEU A 398 21.63 -18.57 36.23
CA LEU A 398 21.94 -18.48 37.66
C LEU A 398 23.31 -17.83 37.92
N VAL A 399 24.31 -18.08 37.06
CA VAL A 399 25.60 -17.38 37.14
C VAL A 399 25.41 -15.88 36.91
N LEU A 400 24.66 -15.51 35.86
CA LEU A 400 24.40 -14.11 35.55
C LEU A 400 23.69 -13.41 36.71
N ASN A 401 22.69 -14.06 37.30
CA ASN A 401 21.95 -13.52 38.43
C ASN A 401 22.80 -13.39 39.71
N GLN A 402 23.84 -14.23 39.88
CA GLN A 402 24.76 -14.13 41.02
C GLN A 402 25.88 -13.11 40.82
N LEU A 403 26.45 -13.01 39.62
CA LEU A 403 27.59 -12.13 39.34
C LEU A 403 27.17 -10.72 38.89
N PHE A 404 26.00 -10.59 38.27
CA PHE A 404 25.52 -9.37 37.63
C PHE A 404 24.04 -9.09 37.96
N PRO A 405 23.67 -9.00 39.26
CA PRO A 405 22.28 -8.80 39.66
C PRO A 405 21.67 -7.50 39.11
N ASP A 406 22.43 -6.40 39.15
CA ASP A 406 21.96 -5.09 38.69
C ASP A 406 21.64 -5.09 37.17
N GLU A 407 22.47 -5.75 36.36
CA GLU A 407 22.22 -5.95 34.93
C GLU A 407 20.98 -6.82 34.69
N MET A 408 20.84 -7.93 35.41
CA MET A 408 19.69 -8.83 35.27
C MET A 408 18.38 -8.15 35.68
N ASP A 409 18.40 -7.29 36.69
CA ASP A 409 17.25 -6.48 37.09
C ASP A 409 16.91 -5.44 36.01
N THR A 410 17.93 -4.81 35.41
CA THR A 410 17.72 -3.89 34.27
C THR A 410 17.06 -4.59 33.08
N LEU A 411 17.53 -5.80 32.74
CA LEU A 411 16.93 -6.60 31.67
C LEU A 411 15.49 -7.01 31.98
N ARG A 412 15.20 -7.31 33.25
CA ARG A 412 13.85 -7.63 33.73
C ARG A 412 12.91 -6.42 33.61
N GLU A 413 13.37 -5.23 33.96
CA GLU A 413 12.60 -3.97 33.81
C GLU A 413 12.35 -3.62 32.35
N LYS A 414 13.36 -3.81 31.49
CA LYS A 414 13.27 -3.58 30.04
C LYS A 414 12.54 -4.69 29.27
N LYS A 415 12.15 -5.78 29.94
CA LYS A 415 11.48 -6.95 29.35
C LYS A 415 12.24 -7.57 28.16
N VAL A 416 13.57 -7.60 28.23
CA VAL A 416 14.39 -8.21 27.18
C VAL A 416 14.16 -9.73 27.15
N LEU A 417 13.91 -10.27 25.95
CA LEU A 417 13.66 -11.70 25.75
C LEU A 417 14.93 -12.45 25.35
N ASP A 418 15.65 -12.01 24.32
CA ASP A 418 16.89 -12.67 23.88
C ASP A 418 18.12 -12.03 24.53
N LEU A 419 18.92 -12.86 25.21
CA LEU A 419 20.16 -12.43 25.83
C LEU A 419 21.25 -12.06 24.81
N ASN A 420 21.20 -12.59 23.59
CA ASN A 420 22.18 -12.33 22.55
C ASN A 420 21.97 -10.96 21.85
N GLU A 421 20.78 -10.36 22.00
CA GLU A 421 20.45 -9.06 21.44
C GLU A 421 20.77 -7.90 22.40
N VAL A 422 21.29 -8.20 23.60
CA VAL A 422 21.60 -7.19 24.62
C VAL A 422 22.78 -6.32 24.19
N GLU A 423 22.51 -5.05 23.95
CA GLU A 423 23.55 -4.08 23.60
C GLU A 423 24.13 -3.37 24.83
N ALA A 424 25.22 -2.66 24.58
CA ALA A 424 25.84 -1.79 25.54
C ALA A 424 24.85 -0.74 26.12
N GLY A 425 23.95 -0.16 25.32
CA GLY A 425 22.92 0.79 25.79
C GLY A 425 21.96 0.18 26.84
N ASP A 426 21.86 -1.14 26.81
CA ASP A 426 21.22 -2.08 27.73
C ASP A 426 21.32 -1.76 29.21
N LEU A 427 22.56 -1.49 29.63
CA LEU A 427 23.07 -1.96 30.91
C LEU A 427 23.66 -0.85 31.77
N SER A 428 23.68 -1.09 33.09
CA SER A 428 24.29 -0.19 34.07
C SER A 428 25.81 -0.03 33.86
N ALA A 429 26.36 1.15 34.16
CA ALA A 429 27.76 1.47 33.82
C ALA A 429 28.82 0.67 34.61
N LYS A 430 28.47 0.05 35.73
CA LYS A 430 29.45 -0.45 36.70
C LYS A 430 30.08 -1.79 36.28
N THR A 431 29.28 -2.69 35.70
CA THR A 431 29.71 -4.08 35.39
C THR A 431 29.36 -4.53 33.96
N LYS A 432 28.74 -3.67 33.15
CA LYS A 432 28.38 -3.88 31.74
C LYS A 432 29.44 -4.54 30.86
N THR A 433 30.71 -4.09 30.91
CA THR A 433 31.76 -4.67 30.06
C THR A 433 32.05 -6.13 30.42
N LEU A 434 32.01 -6.46 31.71
CA LEU A 434 32.22 -7.83 32.19
C LEU A 434 31.01 -8.72 31.89
N PHE A 435 29.79 -8.17 32.02
CA PHE A 435 28.56 -8.85 31.64
C PHE A 435 28.56 -9.25 30.16
N LEU A 436 28.78 -8.29 29.27
CA LEU A 436 28.79 -8.52 27.82
C LEU A 436 29.91 -9.48 27.41
N ALA A 437 31.10 -9.36 28.02
CA ALA A 437 32.19 -10.29 27.79
C ALA A 437 31.81 -11.73 28.21
N PHE A 438 31.10 -11.90 29.33
CA PHE A 438 30.63 -13.21 29.76
C PHE A 438 29.54 -13.79 28.86
N VAL A 439 28.58 -12.97 28.42
CA VAL A 439 27.53 -13.38 27.47
C VAL A 439 28.15 -13.84 26.14
N GLU A 440 29.11 -13.07 25.62
CA GLU A 440 29.82 -13.38 24.37
C GLU A 440 30.72 -14.60 24.50
N GLU A 441 31.49 -14.72 25.60
CA GLU A 441 32.31 -15.91 25.87
C GLU A 441 31.46 -17.19 25.95
N THR A 442 30.18 -17.09 26.34
CA THR A 442 29.23 -18.20 26.50
C THR A 442 28.12 -18.23 25.43
N LYS A 443 28.34 -17.62 24.26
CA LYS A 443 27.34 -17.52 23.19
C LYS A 443 26.88 -18.85 22.60
N ASN A 444 27.68 -19.91 22.76
CA ASN A 444 27.33 -21.27 22.35
C ASN A 444 26.20 -21.89 23.19
N ILE A 445 25.75 -21.20 24.23
CA ILE A 445 24.62 -21.57 25.09
C ILE A 445 23.63 -20.40 25.05
N PRO A 446 22.84 -20.26 23.97
CA PRO A 446 21.95 -19.13 23.79
C PRO A 446 20.75 -19.22 24.74
N ILE A 447 20.28 -18.05 25.19
CA ILE A 447 19.02 -17.90 25.93
C ILE A 447 18.17 -16.92 25.13
N THR A 448 17.28 -17.47 24.30
CA THR A 448 16.39 -16.71 23.41
C THR A 448 15.12 -16.23 24.10
N ASP A 449 14.81 -16.79 25.27
CA ASP A 449 13.70 -16.37 26.12
C ASP A 449 14.11 -16.34 27.60
N LEU A 450 14.61 -15.19 28.03
CA LEU A 450 14.95 -14.85 29.41
C LEU A 450 13.73 -14.88 30.34
N ARG A 451 12.53 -14.61 29.82
CA ARG A 451 11.30 -14.53 30.64
C ARG A 451 10.97 -15.86 31.29
N THR A 452 11.12 -16.96 30.54
CA THR A 452 10.96 -18.32 31.08
C THR A 452 11.85 -18.56 32.31
N PHE A 453 13.07 -18.01 32.34
CA PHE A 453 13.99 -18.14 33.48
C PHE A 453 13.74 -17.10 34.59
N PHE A 454 13.19 -15.93 34.27
CA PHE A 454 12.84 -14.89 35.25
C PHE A 454 11.75 -15.29 36.23
N THR A 455 10.71 -15.97 35.73
CA THR A 455 9.55 -16.38 36.51
C THR A 455 9.68 -17.82 37.02
N LEU A 456 10.44 -18.65 36.29
CA LEU A 456 10.43 -20.10 36.39
C LEU A 456 8.98 -20.68 36.39
N ARG A 457 8.03 -19.98 35.76
CA ARG A 457 6.60 -20.29 35.69
C ARG A 457 6.00 -19.78 34.37
N ARG A 458 4.94 -20.41 33.89
CA ARG A 458 4.19 -19.96 32.71
C ARG A 458 2.75 -19.58 33.08
N SER A 459 2.18 -18.60 32.40
CA SER A 459 0.76 -18.25 32.54
C SER A 459 -0.11 -19.40 32.03
N GLU A 460 -1.39 -19.46 32.43
CA GLU A 460 -2.31 -20.51 31.96
C GLU A 460 -2.51 -20.43 30.43
N GLN A 461 -2.48 -19.22 29.87
CA GLN A 461 -2.51 -18.98 28.43
C GLN A 461 -1.26 -19.54 27.75
N GLU A 462 -0.06 -19.28 28.29
CA GLU A 462 1.22 -19.80 27.78
C GLU A 462 1.34 -21.34 27.91
N LYS A 463 0.66 -21.94 28.90
CA LYS A 463 0.55 -23.41 29.03
C LYS A 463 -0.31 -24.02 27.92
N LYS A 464 -1.41 -23.36 27.54
CA LYS A 464 -2.32 -23.80 26.47
C LYS A 464 -1.78 -23.49 25.08
N PHE A 465 -1.15 -22.33 24.91
CA PHE A 465 -0.64 -21.81 23.65
C PHE A 465 0.84 -21.43 23.85
N PRO A 466 1.80 -22.34 23.61
CA PRO A 466 3.22 -22.04 23.76
C PRO A 466 3.66 -20.90 22.85
N GLY A 467 4.28 -19.86 23.41
CA GLY A 467 4.71 -18.63 22.72
C GLY A 467 3.67 -17.50 22.68
N PHE A 468 2.54 -17.66 23.37
CA PHE A 468 1.44 -16.68 23.40
C PHE A 468 1.90 -15.31 23.88
N GLU A 469 2.74 -15.25 24.92
CA GLU A 469 3.21 -13.98 25.45
C GLU A 469 4.11 -13.22 24.44
N THR A 470 4.92 -13.95 23.67
CA THR A 470 5.72 -13.39 22.58
C THR A 470 4.82 -12.92 21.43
N PHE A 471 3.77 -13.67 21.12
CA PHE A 471 2.76 -13.26 20.14
C PHE A 471 2.08 -11.94 20.53
N ILE A 472 1.65 -11.79 21.78
CA ILE A 472 1.06 -10.54 22.29
C ILE A 472 2.05 -9.38 22.14
N ALA A 473 3.33 -9.57 22.45
CA ALA A 473 4.35 -8.55 22.25
C ALA A 473 4.47 -8.15 20.76
N HIS A 474 4.56 -9.13 19.84
CA HIS A 474 4.60 -8.85 18.41
C HIS A 474 3.36 -8.09 17.91
N LEU A 475 2.16 -8.41 18.43
CA LEU A 475 0.95 -7.68 18.10
C LEU A 475 1.01 -6.22 18.57
N GLU A 476 1.52 -5.96 19.77
CA GLU A 476 1.70 -4.62 20.33
C GLU A 476 2.76 -3.79 19.59
N ASP A 477 3.82 -4.44 19.13
CA ASP A 477 4.93 -3.84 18.39
C ASP A 477 4.62 -3.64 16.89
N ARG A 478 3.42 -4.05 16.44
CA ARG A 478 3.00 -4.05 15.03
C ARG A 478 3.90 -4.90 14.12
N SER A 479 4.44 -6.01 14.64
CA SER A 479 5.17 -7.00 13.82
C SER A 479 4.20 -7.99 13.18
N THR A 480 3.56 -7.58 12.07
CA THR A 480 2.56 -8.42 11.37
C THR A 480 3.16 -9.74 10.87
N GLU A 481 4.42 -9.77 10.41
CA GLU A 481 5.07 -10.98 9.90
C GLU A 481 5.26 -12.04 10.99
N ASP A 482 5.80 -11.66 12.15
CA ASP A 482 6.06 -12.59 13.25
C ASP A 482 4.77 -13.01 13.94
N SER A 483 3.81 -12.08 14.08
CA SER A 483 2.46 -12.41 14.53
C SER A 483 1.78 -13.43 13.61
N THR A 484 1.96 -13.30 12.29
CA THR A 484 1.43 -14.25 11.31
C THR A 484 2.05 -15.64 11.44
N LYS A 485 3.38 -15.72 11.57
CA LYS A 485 4.12 -16.98 11.79
C LYS A 485 3.64 -17.71 13.03
N TYR A 486 3.42 -16.98 14.12
CA TYR A 486 2.87 -17.55 15.34
C TYR A 486 1.44 -18.05 15.13
N PHE A 487 0.59 -17.24 14.49
CA PHE A 487 -0.81 -17.57 14.25
C PHE A 487 -0.98 -18.88 13.44
N GLU A 488 -0.06 -19.16 12.51
CA GLU A 488 -0.02 -20.44 11.77
C GLU A 488 0.32 -21.67 12.65
N GLN A 489 0.98 -21.47 13.80
CA GLN A 489 1.38 -22.53 14.73
C GLN A 489 0.30 -22.88 15.75
N VAL A 490 -0.69 -22.00 15.95
CA VAL A 490 -1.76 -22.16 16.96
C VAL A 490 -2.66 -23.39 16.68
N GLY A 491 -2.74 -23.84 15.43
CA GLY A 491 -3.42 -25.08 15.04
C GLY A 491 -4.50 -24.88 13.96
N ASP A 492 -5.27 -25.94 13.68
CA ASP A 492 -6.35 -25.92 12.68
C ASP A 492 -7.56 -25.10 13.19
N LEU A 493 -7.72 -23.90 12.63
CA LEU A 493 -8.79 -22.95 12.95
C LEU A 493 -10.19 -23.37 12.45
N SER A 494 -10.34 -24.59 11.91
CA SER A 494 -11.65 -25.23 11.76
C SER A 494 -12.15 -25.87 13.06
N ASN A 495 -11.28 -26.07 14.06
CA ASN A 495 -11.66 -26.61 15.36
C ASN A 495 -12.25 -25.52 16.27
N LEU A 496 -13.55 -25.63 16.55
CA LEU A 496 -14.31 -24.68 17.38
C LEU A 496 -13.77 -24.56 18.81
N ASP A 497 -13.20 -25.63 19.38
CA ASP A 497 -12.66 -25.60 20.74
C ASP A 497 -11.36 -24.77 20.79
N ILE A 498 -10.49 -24.93 19.79
CA ILE A 498 -9.25 -24.14 19.67
C ILE A 498 -9.58 -22.66 19.44
N VAL A 499 -10.52 -22.36 18.54
CA VAL A 499 -10.97 -20.99 18.28
C VAL A 499 -11.59 -20.37 19.54
N GLY A 500 -12.38 -21.14 20.29
CA GLY A 500 -12.98 -20.72 21.56
C GLY A 500 -11.92 -20.38 22.61
N ASP A 501 -10.99 -21.31 22.86
CA ASP A 501 -9.92 -21.12 23.85
C ASP A 501 -8.97 -19.97 23.48
N PHE A 502 -8.61 -19.85 22.20
CA PHE A 502 -7.74 -18.77 21.74
C PHE A 502 -8.43 -17.41 21.81
N SER A 503 -9.71 -17.34 21.40
CA SER A 503 -10.51 -16.11 21.53
C SER A 503 -10.61 -15.65 22.98
N GLN A 504 -10.79 -16.59 23.92
CA GLN A 504 -10.86 -16.29 25.34
C GLN A 504 -9.51 -15.82 25.89
N ALA A 505 -8.39 -16.44 25.49
CA ALA A 505 -7.05 -16.03 25.91
C ALA A 505 -6.73 -14.59 25.47
N ILE A 506 -7.01 -14.24 24.20
CA ILE A 506 -6.82 -12.88 23.70
C ILE A 506 -7.76 -11.89 24.41
N LYS A 507 -9.01 -12.29 24.65
CA LYS A 507 -9.99 -11.45 25.34
C LYS A 507 -9.53 -11.09 26.76
N GLU A 508 -9.01 -12.06 27.50
CA GLU A 508 -8.46 -11.83 28.85
C GLU A 508 -7.28 -10.87 28.83
N GLU A 509 -6.37 -11.04 27.86
CA GLU A 509 -5.23 -10.15 27.69
C GLU A 509 -5.69 -8.72 27.37
N LEU A 510 -6.62 -8.55 26.43
CA LEU A 510 -7.23 -7.25 26.10
C LEU A 510 -7.91 -6.59 27.32
N GLY A 511 -8.65 -7.36 28.12
CA GLY A 511 -9.33 -6.87 29.32
C GLY A 511 -8.37 -6.44 30.44
N SER A 512 -7.16 -7.01 30.47
CA SER A 512 -6.15 -6.66 31.47
C SER A 512 -5.36 -5.38 31.15
N LYS A 513 -5.39 -4.92 29.89
CA LYS A 513 -4.59 -3.77 29.44
C LYS A 513 -5.26 -2.44 29.70
N ALA A 514 -4.54 -1.56 30.41
CA ALA A 514 -4.98 -0.20 30.70
C ALA A 514 -4.47 0.86 29.71
N ASN A 515 -3.41 0.59 28.93
CA ASN A 515 -2.80 1.57 28.03
C ASN A 515 -3.49 1.55 26.64
N PRO A 516 -4.21 2.62 26.23
CA PRO A 516 -4.93 2.64 24.97
C PRO A 516 -4.06 2.46 23.72
N ILE A 517 -2.78 2.86 23.76
CA ILE A 517 -1.86 2.75 22.60
C ILE A 517 -1.40 1.30 22.39
N SER A 518 -1.03 0.61 23.46
CA SER A 518 -0.67 -0.82 23.38
C SER A 518 -1.91 -1.64 22.97
N THR A 519 -3.07 -1.34 23.56
CA THR A 519 -4.34 -2.01 23.22
C THR A 519 -4.74 -1.78 21.76
N ILE A 520 -4.64 -0.54 21.23
CA ILE A 520 -5.01 -0.25 19.84
C ILE A 520 -4.06 -0.94 18.85
N ASN A 521 -2.75 -0.98 19.15
CA ASN A 521 -1.78 -1.68 18.31
C ASN A 521 -2.06 -3.19 18.27
N LEU A 522 -2.31 -3.80 19.43
CA LEU A 522 -2.66 -5.21 19.51
C LEU A 522 -3.91 -5.52 18.68
N ILE A 523 -4.98 -4.73 18.83
CA ILE A 523 -6.22 -4.90 18.07
C ILE A 523 -5.96 -4.73 16.57
N HIS A 524 -5.21 -3.69 16.16
CA HIS A 524 -4.87 -3.45 14.75
C HIS A 524 -4.21 -4.67 14.13
N THR A 525 -3.05 -5.07 14.67
CA THR A 525 -2.23 -6.15 14.13
C THR A 525 -2.97 -7.47 14.17
N LEU A 526 -3.77 -7.72 15.22
CA LEU A 526 -4.58 -8.93 15.30
C LEU A 526 -5.65 -8.98 14.22
N LEU A 527 -6.39 -7.88 14.00
CA LEU A 527 -7.41 -7.82 12.95
C LEU A 527 -6.79 -7.96 11.56
N GLU A 528 -5.60 -7.39 11.35
CA GLU A 528 -4.84 -7.54 10.11
C GLU A 528 -4.44 -9.00 9.85
N VAL A 529 -3.88 -9.69 10.86
CA VAL A 529 -3.53 -11.12 10.77
C VAL A 529 -4.78 -11.99 10.53
N LEU A 530 -5.90 -11.68 11.20
CA LEU A 530 -7.16 -12.40 11.01
C LEU A 530 -7.73 -12.20 9.60
N ASP A 531 -7.63 -11.00 9.03
CA ASP A 531 -8.08 -10.70 7.66
C ASP A 531 -7.22 -11.44 6.61
N ASP A 532 -5.90 -11.38 6.74
CA ASP A 532 -4.95 -12.08 5.85
C ASP A 532 -5.22 -13.59 5.83
N LYS A 533 -5.41 -14.19 7.02
CA LYS A 533 -5.69 -15.62 7.16
C LYS A 533 -7.16 -15.99 6.97
N LYS A 534 -8.04 -15.01 6.70
CA LYS A 534 -9.50 -15.19 6.58
C LYS A 534 -10.10 -15.96 7.76
N ALA A 535 -9.56 -15.73 8.96
CA ALA A 535 -9.96 -16.39 10.19
C ALA A 535 -10.96 -15.53 10.97
N THR A 536 -11.83 -16.16 11.76
CA THR A 536 -12.79 -15.45 12.60
C THR A 536 -12.78 -15.99 14.02
N LEU A 537 -12.71 -15.08 14.98
CA LEU A 537 -12.82 -15.41 16.40
C LEU A 537 -14.29 -15.43 16.85
N THR A 538 -14.53 -15.70 18.14
CA THR A 538 -15.88 -15.79 18.68
C THR A 538 -16.60 -14.43 18.69
N SER A 539 -17.93 -14.45 18.69
CA SER A 539 -18.74 -13.21 18.77
C SER A 539 -18.49 -12.41 20.05
N THR A 540 -18.22 -13.09 21.17
CA THR A 540 -17.92 -12.48 22.46
C THR A 540 -16.57 -11.74 22.46
N PHE A 541 -15.61 -12.16 21.64
CA PHE A 541 -14.37 -11.43 21.41
C PHE A 541 -14.64 -10.12 20.66
N TYR A 542 -15.38 -10.16 19.55
CA TYR A 542 -15.68 -8.95 18.77
C TYR A 542 -16.55 -7.95 19.54
N GLU A 543 -17.43 -8.42 20.43
CA GLU A 543 -18.15 -7.54 21.36
C GLU A 543 -17.21 -6.83 22.35
N GLU A 544 -16.21 -7.52 22.86
CA GLU A 544 -15.19 -6.92 23.72
C GLU A 544 -14.38 -5.86 22.97
N VAL A 545 -13.91 -6.19 21.75
CA VAL A 545 -13.20 -5.25 20.87
C VAL A 545 -14.07 -4.02 20.62
N ASN A 546 -15.37 -4.17 20.33
CA ASN A 546 -16.27 -3.04 20.13
C ASN A 546 -16.37 -2.12 21.36
N ASN A 547 -16.44 -2.71 22.55
CA ASN A 547 -16.53 -1.98 23.81
C ASN A 547 -15.23 -1.22 24.11
N ILE A 548 -14.08 -1.87 23.88
CA ILE A 548 -12.76 -1.27 24.06
C ILE A 548 -12.55 -0.11 23.07
N LEU A 549 -12.85 -0.31 21.79
CA LEU A 549 -12.71 0.73 20.77
C LEU A 549 -13.68 1.90 20.99
N GLY A 550 -14.91 1.62 21.42
CA GLY A 550 -15.92 2.63 21.68
C GLY A 550 -15.69 3.49 22.93
N ASN A 551 -15.05 2.92 23.96
CA ASN A 551 -14.86 3.58 25.25
C ASN A 551 -13.38 3.87 25.57
N GLY A 552 -12.57 2.81 25.71
CA GLY A 552 -11.19 2.90 26.19
C GLY A 552 -10.20 3.47 25.18
N CYS A 553 -10.40 3.21 23.89
CA CYS A 553 -9.47 3.58 22.81
C CYS A 553 -10.02 4.64 21.84
N LYS A 554 -11.15 5.27 22.18
CA LYS A 554 -11.85 6.21 21.28
C LYS A 554 -10.96 7.36 20.76
N SER A 555 -10.07 7.89 21.60
CA SER A 555 -9.16 8.99 21.23
C SER A 555 -8.05 8.57 20.27
N VAL A 556 -7.66 7.28 20.26
CA VAL A 556 -6.57 6.73 19.45
C VAL A 556 -7.06 5.83 18.32
N LEU A 557 -8.39 5.70 18.13
CA LEU A 557 -9.01 4.87 17.09
C LEU A 557 -8.50 5.19 15.67
N HIS A 558 -8.16 6.45 15.42
CA HIS A 558 -7.63 6.92 14.14
C HIS A 558 -6.28 6.32 13.75
N THR A 559 -5.60 5.65 14.68
CA THR A 559 -4.33 4.96 14.42
C THR A 559 -4.51 3.56 13.84
N ILE A 560 -5.78 3.09 13.76
CA ILE A 560 -6.12 1.87 13.04
C ILE A 560 -6.48 2.22 11.59
N ASP A 561 -5.96 1.44 10.64
CA ASP A 561 -6.34 1.54 9.24
C ASP A 561 -7.86 1.29 9.08
N PRO A 562 -8.62 2.24 8.48
CA PRO A 562 -10.04 2.07 8.24
C PRO A 562 -10.41 0.80 7.45
N ASP A 563 -9.56 0.38 6.51
CA ASP A 563 -9.83 -0.78 5.66
C ASP A 563 -9.72 -2.09 6.48
N VAL A 564 -8.72 -2.18 7.36
CA VAL A 564 -8.58 -3.31 8.31
C VAL A 564 -9.79 -3.40 9.22
N LEU A 565 -10.26 -2.28 9.78
CA LEU A 565 -11.49 -2.26 10.58
C LEU A 565 -12.73 -2.65 9.77
N ASN A 566 -12.82 -2.17 8.54
CA ASN A 566 -13.97 -2.48 7.69
C ASN A 566 -14.04 -3.98 7.39
N ASN A 567 -12.96 -4.55 6.86
CA ASN A 567 -12.90 -5.91 6.36
C ASN A 567 -13.00 -6.95 7.48
N ALA A 568 -12.20 -6.76 8.55
CA ALA A 568 -12.12 -7.73 9.63
C ALA A 568 -13.25 -7.60 10.67
N PHE A 569 -13.86 -6.41 10.80
CA PHE A 569 -14.73 -6.08 11.94
C PHE A 569 -16.12 -5.50 11.60
N LEU A 570 -16.22 -4.37 10.89
CA LEU A 570 -17.50 -3.66 10.68
C LEU A 570 -18.48 -4.37 9.74
N THR A 571 -17.98 -5.25 8.87
CA THR A 571 -18.80 -6.09 7.99
C THR A 571 -19.51 -7.21 8.74
N LYS A 572 -19.03 -7.58 9.94
CA LYS A 572 -19.54 -8.74 10.71
C LYS A 572 -20.92 -8.48 11.33
N ASP A 573 -21.14 -7.32 11.93
CA ASP A 573 -22.40 -6.96 12.60
C ASP A 573 -22.61 -5.44 12.56
N GLU A 574 -23.85 -5.01 12.28
CA GLU A 574 -24.23 -3.59 12.25
C GLU A 574 -24.02 -2.89 13.60
N LYS A 575 -24.15 -3.62 14.72
CA LYS A 575 -24.00 -3.04 16.07
C LYS A 575 -22.62 -2.41 16.31
N TYR A 576 -21.57 -2.91 15.65
CA TYR A 576 -20.20 -2.42 15.80
C TYR A 576 -20.00 -1.03 15.18
N ARG A 577 -20.81 -0.69 14.17
CA ARG A 577 -20.74 0.61 13.46
C ARG A 577 -21.15 1.77 14.36
N LYS A 578 -22.01 1.53 15.36
CA LYS A 578 -22.55 2.55 16.26
C LYS A 578 -21.49 3.30 17.07
N ASN A 579 -20.36 2.66 17.37
CA ASN A 579 -19.27 3.26 18.14
C ASN A 579 -18.16 3.84 17.25
N ILE A 580 -17.88 3.18 16.12
CA ILE A 580 -16.74 3.47 15.26
C ILE A 580 -17.06 4.60 14.26
N VAL A 581 -18.17 4.49 13.53
CA VAL A 581 -18.55 5.45 12.47
C VAL A 581 -18.67 6.89 12.99
N PRO A 582 -19.32 7.18 14.15
CA PRO A 582 -19.35 8.55 14.66
C PRO A 582 -17.95 9.10 14.96
N GLN A 583 -17.04 8.26 15.47
CA GLN A 583 -15.68 8.69 15.80
C GLN A 583 -14.86 8.93 14.54
N TRP A 584 -15.02 8.13 13.48
CA TRP A 584 -14.42 8.40 12.17
C TRP A 584 -14.84 9.75 11.61
N ILE A 585 -16.12 10.12 11.72
CA ILE A 585 -16.62 11.43 11.28
C ILE A 585 -15.97 12.57 12.09
N VAL A 586 -15.81 12.40 13.41
CA VAL A 586 -15.14 13.38 14.28
C VAL A 586 -13.66 13.55 13.92
N VAL A 587 -12.95 12.45 13.63
CA VAL A 587 -11.55 12.49 13.20
C VAL A 587 -11.43 13.13 11.82
N MET A 588 -12.32 12.76 10.89
CA MET A 588 -12.39 13.35 9.57
C MET A 588 -12.61 14.86 9.63
N GLU A 589 -13.52 15.34 10.47
CA GLU A 589 -13.74 16.78 10.69
C GLU A 589 -12.48 17.47 11.22
N ASP A 590 -11.78 16.87 12.18
CA ASP A 590 -10.53 17.43 12.73
C ASP A 590 -9.40 17.55 11.70
N VAL A 591 -9.22 16.52 10.86
CA VAL A 591 -8.22 16.50 9.79
C VAL A 591 -8.56 17.54 8.73
N LEU A 592 -9.83 17.64 8.33
CA LEU A 592 -10.26 18.56 7.28
C LEU A 592 -10.24 20.02 7.75
N ALA A 593 -10.52 20.27 9.03
CA ALA A 593 -10.46 21.59 9.66
C ALA A 593 -9.04 22.01 10.10
N ASP A 594 -8.03 21.14 9.94
CA ASP A 594 -6.64 21.32 10.41
C ASP A 594 -6.54 21.69 11.90
N SER A 595 -7.40 21.13 12.75
CA SER A 595 -7.39 21.40 14.19
C SER A 595 -6.35 20.57 14.97
N LYS A 596 -5.71 19.59 14.32
CA LYS A 596 -4.56 18.80 14.82
C LYS A 596 -4.80 18.12 16.16
N LYS A 597 -6.04 17.74 16.48
CA LYS A 597 -6.40 17.03 17.70
C LYS A 597 -6.03 15.55 17.62
N TYR A 598 -6.13 14.96 16.43
CA TYR A 598 -5.78 13.57 16.17
C TYR A 598 -4.55 13.49 15.25
N LYS A 599 -3.76 12.42 15.38
CA LYS A 599 -2.61 12.13 14.52
C LYS A 599 -3.06 11.37 13.26
N ALA A 600 -4.00 11.95 12.51
CA ALA A 600 -4.50 11.40 11.26
C ALA A 600 -4.21 12.37 10.11
N ASP A 601 -4.19 11.84 8.89
CA ASP A 601 -3.90 12.60 7.68
C ASP A 601 -5.04 12.49 6.66
N ARG A 602 -4.82 13.06 5.47
CA ARG A 602 -5.81 13.01 4.39
C ARG A 602 -6.01 11.61 3.82
N GLU A 603 -5.03 10.71 3.93
CA GLU A 603 -5.18 9.33 3.43
C GLU A 603 -6.15 8.55 4.32
N PHE A 604 -6.10 8.75 5.64
CA PHE A 604 -7.13 8.24 6.55
C PHE A 604 -8.54 8.71 6.13
N VAL A 605 -8.70 10.00 5.81
CA VAL A 605 -9.99 10.55 5.38
C VAL A 605 -10.45 9.91 4.07
N LYS A 606 -9.56 9.74 3.09
CA LYS A 606 -9.89 9.10 1.81
C LYS A 606 -10.33 7.65 1.99
N ALA A 607 -9.67 6.88 2.86
CA ALA A 607 -10.06 5.51 3.17
C ALA A 607 -11.46 5.45 3.79
N VAL A 608 -11.73 6.28 4.81
CA VAL A 608 -13.07 6.37 5.44
C VAL A 608 -14.16 6.75 4.43
N VAL A 609 -13.91 7.77 3.58
CA VAL A 609 -14.89 8.20 2.57
C VAL A 609 -15.10 7.13 1.50
N SER A 610 -14.05 6.40 1.13
CA SER A 610 -14.15 5.26 0.19
C SER A 610 -15.04 4.16 0.77
N ILE A 611 -14.87 3.81 2.05
CA ILE A 611 -15.73 2.85 2.74
C ILE A 611 -17.18 3.34 2.76
N PHE A 612 -17.43 4.62 3.05
CA PHE A 612 -18.80 5.16 3.00
C PHE A 612 -19.40 5.18 1.60
N ALA A 613 -18.58 5.34 0.55
CA ALA A 613 -19.04 5.26 -0.83
C ALA A 613 -19.38 3.82 -1.23
N GLU A 614 -18.61 2.84 -0.77
CA GLU A 614 -18.83 1.42 -1.02
C GLU A 614 -19.99 0.85 -0.17
N GLN A 615 -20.17 1.35 1.06
CA GLN A 615 -21.21 0.94 2.00
C GLN A 615 -21.99 2.14 2.57
N PRO A 616 -22.84 2.81 1.77
CA PRO A 616 -23.58 4.00 2.23
C PRO A 616 -24.49 3.74 3.44
N SER A 617 -24.94 2.49 3.62
CA SER A 617 -25.76 2.03 4.74
C SER A 617 -25.09 2.14 6.12
N TYR A 618 -23.78 2.40 6.18
CA TYR A 618 -23.05 2.57 7.44
C TYR A 618 -23.42 3.88 8.15
N LEU A 619 -23.92 4.87 7.40
CA LEU A 619 -24.25 6.19 7.90
C LEU A 619 -25.71 6.26 8.34
N GLN A 620 -25.93 6.70 9.59
CA GLN A 620 -27.26 7.05 10.09
C GLN A 620 -27.71 8.42 9.54
N PRO A 621 -29.02 8.72 9.50
CA PRO A 621 -29.53 9.95 8.86
C PRO A 621 -28.88 11.26 9.35
N ALA A 622 -28.60 11.39 10.66
CA ALA A 622 -27.93 12.56 11.21
C ALA A 622 -26.45 12.66 10.78
N GLN A 623 -25.78 11.53 10.61
CA GLN A 623 -24.38 11.45 10.16
C GLN A 623 -24.27 11.77 8.68
N VAL A 624 -25.22 11.31 7.87
CA VAL A 624 -25.31 11.62 6.43
C VAL A 624 -25.25 13.14 6.19
N THR A 625 -26.04 13.92 6.92
CA THR A 625 -26.04 15.39 6.80
C THR A 625 -24.66 15.98 7.07
N LYS A 626 -24.01 15.55 8.16
CA LYS A 626 -22.68 16.05 8.53
C LYS A 626 -21.59 15.65 7.52
N VAL A 627 -21.62 14.41 7.03
CA VAL A 627 -20.68 13.94 6.01
C VAL A 627 -20.85 14.73 4.71
N LYS A 628 -22.09 14.98 4.26
CA LYS A 628 -22.37 15.82 3.08
C LYS A 628 -21.76 17.22 3.20
N GLU A 629 -21.89 17.86 4.37
CA GLU A 629 -21.30 19.18 4.63
C GLU A 629 -19.77 19.16 4.56
N LEU A 630 -19.13 18.14 5.16
CA LEU A 630 -17.67 17.98 5.16
C LEU A 630 -17.14 17.72 3.75
N LEU A 631 -17.79 16.82 3.00
CA LEU A 631 -17.42 16.53 1.62
C LEU A 631 -17.53 17.78 0.75
N ALA A 632 -18.66 18.49 0.84
CA ALA A 632 -18.88 19.71 0.05
C ALA A 632 -17.84 20.80 0.35
N SER A 633 -17.49 20.98 1.63
CA SER A 633 -16.63 22.08 2.06
C SER A 633 -15.15 21.84 1.78
N TYR A 634 -14.68 20.59 1.89
CA TYR A 634 -13.24 20.29 1.91
C TYR A 634 -12.77 19.32 0.82
N LEU A 635 -13.65 18.45 0.32
CA LEU A 635 -13.26 17.33 -0.56
C LEU A 635 -13.91 17.38 -1.94
N ALA A 636 -14.69 18.42 -2.24
CA ALA A 636 -15.31 18.59 -3.55
C ALA A 636 -14.30 18.73 -4.71
N ASN A 637 -13.04 19.07 -4.45
CA ASN A 637 -12.00 19.13 -5.49
C ASN A 637 -11.20 17.81 -5.64
N ASP A 638 -11.41 16.83 -4.76
CA ASP A 638 -10.66 15.57 -4.76
C ASP A 638 -11.25 14.60 -5.81
N LEU A 639 -10.46 14.32 -6.85
CA LEU A 639 -10.90 13.53 -8.00
C LEU A 639 -11.12 12.05 -7.65
N ASP A 640 -10.29 11.49 -6.76
CA ASP A 640 -10.38 10.08 -6.39
C ASP A 640 -11.63 9.82 -5.56
N ILE A 641 -11.95 10.73 -4.63
CA ILE A 641 -13.19 10.69 -3.87
C ILE A 641 -14.40 10.82 -4.79
N ALA A 642 -14.38 11.77 -5.72
CA ALA A 642 -15.48 11.97 -6.65
C ALA A 642 -15.72 10.72 -7.51
N ARG A 643 -14.65 10.06 -7.98
CA ARG A 643 -14.72 8.76 -8.69
C ARG A 643 -15.35 7.67 -7.84
N LYS A 644 -14.99 7.57 -6.56
CA LYS A 644 -15.58 6.59 -5.63
C LYS A 644 -17.08 6.85 -5.42
N ILE A 645 -17.49 8.11 -5.26
CA ILE A 645 -18.90 8.48 -5.09
C ILE A 645 -19.72 8.13 -6.35
N THR A 646 -19.18 8.32 -7.56
CA THR A 646 -19.92 8.08 -8.80
C THR A 646 -20.12 6.59 -9.13
N GLN A 647 -19.37 5.68 -8.51
CA GLN A 647 -19.46 4.22 -8.76
C GLN A 647 -20.83 3.61 -8.42
N SER A 648 -21.58 4.19 -7.47
CA SER A 648 -22.88 3.65 -7.03
C SER A 648 -23.97 4.73 -6.97
N PRO A 649 -25.15 4.50 -7.56
CA PRO A 649 -26.35 5.33 -7.38
C PRO A 649 -26.68 5.69 -5.93
N GLU A 650 -26.49 4.74 -5.01
CA GLU A 650 -26.79 4.91 -3.59
C GLU A 650 -25.76 5.83 -2.93
N ALA A 651 -24.48 5.69 -3.27
CA ALA A 651 -23.41 6.55 -2.80
C ALA A 651 -23.61 8.00 -3.24
N GLN A 652 -23.97 8.22 -4.51
CA GLN A 652 -24.28 9.56 -5.02
C GLN A 652 -25.44 10.22 -4.26
N THR A 653 -26.47 9.44 -3.90
CA THR A 653 -27.64 9.96 -3.16
C THR A 653 -27.30 10.24 -1.68
N THR A 654 -26.50 9.37 -1.06
CA THR A 654 -26.17 9.42 0.37
C THR A 654 -25.02 10.36 0.68
N LEU A 655 -24.02 10.49 -0.18
CA LEU A 655 -22.84 11.33 0.05
C LEU A 655 -22.87 12.63 -0.75
N GLY A 656 -23.53 12.63 -1.91
CA GLY A 656 -23.69 13.82 -2.74
C GLY A 656 -24.73 14.80 -2.19
N ASN A 657 -24.47 16.09 -2.37
CA ASN A 657 -25.47 17.14 -2.22
C ASN A 657 -25.24 18.26 -3.25
N ALA A 658 -26.12 19.27 -3.22
CA ALA A 658 -26.06 20.41 -4.13
C ALA A 658 -24.75 21.19 -4.02
N ASP A 659 -24.29 21.45 -2.79
CA ASP A 659 -23.06 22.20 -2.53
C ASP A 659 -21.82 21.45 -3.00
N TYR A 660 -21.75 20.14 -2.78
CA TYR A 660 -20.68 19.28 -3.27
C TYR A 660 -20.58 19.37 -4.79
N MET A 661 -21.70 19.23 -5.51
CA MET A 661 -21.69 19.32 -6.97
C MET A 661 -21.33 20.71 -7.48
N ARG A 662 -21.84 21.77 -6.84
CA ARG A 662 -21.46 23.14 -7.20
C ARG A 662 -19.97 23.38 -6.98
N ASN A 663 -19.42 22.93 -5.85
CA ASN A 663 -18.01 23.09 -5.52
C ASN A 663 -17.10 22.21 -6.39
N PHE A 664 -17.53 20.99 -6.75
CA PHE A 664 -16.81 20.12 -7.68
C PHE A 664 -16.74 20.77 -9.07
N ALA A 665 -17.86 21.25 -9.58
CA ALA A 665 -17.92 21.93 -10.86
C ALA A 665 -17.07 23.21 -10.88
N THR A 666 -17.13 24.05 -9.85
CA THR A 666 -16.33 25.29 -9.80
C THR A 666 -14.83 25.02 -9.68
N ALA A 667 -14.44 23.93 -9.02
CA ALA A 667 -13.04 23.54 -8.81
C ALA A 667 -12.33 23.01 -10.07
N ILE A 668 -13.06 22.63 -11.13
CA ILE A 668 -12.44 22.27 -12.41
C ILE A 668 -11.61 23.47 -12.91
N PRO A 669 -10.30 23.34 -13.21
CA PRO A 669 -9.50 24.50 -13.58
C PRO A 669 -9.94 25.08 -14.93
N ASN A 670 -10.04 26.41 -15.04
CA ASN A 670 -10.42 27.10 -16.29
C ASN A 670 -9.33 27.03 -17.38
N SER A 671 -8.09 26.71 -16.99
CA SER A 671 -6.92 26.57 -17.85
C SER A 671 -5.97 25.55 -17.21
N GLY A 672 -5.44 24.60 -17.97
CA GLY A 672 -4.57 23.55 -17.43
C GLY A 672 -4.28 22.46 -18.45
N ALA A 673 -3.66 21.35 -18.01
CA ALA A 673 -3.52 20.17 -18.85
C ALA A 673 -4.91 19.59 -19.15
N ILE A 674 -5.26 19.48 -20.43
CA ILE A 674 -6.58 19.04 -20.87
C ILE A 674 -6.94 17.63 -20.36
N GLU A 675 -5.96 16.80 -20.05
CA GLU A 675 -6.19 15.48 -19.46
C GLU A 675 -6.82 15.54 -18.05
N ASP A 676 -6.41 16.49 -17.20
CA ASP A 676 -7.01 16.68 -15.86
C ASP A 676 -8.44 17.23 -15.97
N VAL A 677 -8.64 18.23 -16.83
CA VAL A 677 -9.98 18.80 -17.10
C VAL A 677 -10.91 17.74 -17.66
N SER A 678 -10.45 16.94 -18.64
CA SER A 678 -11.22 15.84 -19.22
C SER A 678 -11.60 14.81 -18.15
N SER A 679 -10.65 14.39 -17.31
CA SER A 679 -10.90 13.43 -16.23
C SER A 679 -11.96 13.93 -15.23
N ARG A 680 -11.96 15.23 -14.94
CA ARG A 680 -12.97 15.85 -14.06
C ARG A 680 -14.34 15.94 -14.71
N LEU A 681 -14.40 16.20 -16.02
CA LEU A 681 -15.66 16.21 -16.77
C LEU A 681 -16.23 14.80 -16.96
N GLU A 682 -15.38 13.78 -17.14
CA GLU A 682 -15.82 12.38 -17.14
C GLU A 682 -16.51 12.02 -15.82
N VAL A 683 -15.94 12.45 -14.68
CA VAL A 683 -16.56 12.27 -13.37
C VAL A 683 -17.85 13.09 -13.25
N LEU A 684 -17.88 14.32 -13.78
CA LEU A 684 -19.10 15.13 -13.83
C LEU A 684 -20.23 14.42 -14.60
N ASN A 685 -19.89 13.79 -15.73
CA ASN A 685 -20.80 13.02 -16.60
C ASN A 685 -21.27 11.70 -15.97
N ALA A 686 -20.58 11.21 -14.93
CA ALA A 686 -20.98 10.00 -14.21
C ALA A 686 -22.00 10.26 -13.10
N PHE A 687 -22.29 11.54 -12.76
CA PHE A 687 -23.28 11.88 -11.76
C PHE A 687 -24.72 11.77 -12.29
N GLN A 688 -25.66 11.43 -11.41
CA GLN A 688 -27.08 11.35 -11.75
C GLN A 688 -27.71 12.73 -12.01
N ASP A 689 -28.63 12.77 -12.99
CA ASP A 689 -29.48 13.94 -13.31
C ASP A 689 -30.05 14.61 -12.07
N LYS A 690 -30.54 13.82 -11.10
CA LYS A 690 -31.16 14.35 -9.88
C LYS A 690 -30.18 15.24 -9.10
N LEU A 691 -28.92 14.84 -8.96
CA LEU A 691 -27.93 15.59 -8.20
C LEU A 691 -27.45 16.82 -8.98
N LEU A 692 -27.19 16.64 -10.28
CA LEU A 692 -26.80 17.71 -11.20
C LEU A 692 -27.89 18.79 -11.32
N THR A 693 -29.17 18.40 -11.34
CA THR A 693 -30.32 19.33 -11.38
C THR A 693 -30.34 20.23 -10.15
N VAL A 694 -30.07 19.68 -8.95
CA VAL A 694 -30.07 20.45 -7.70
C VAL A 694 -28.84 21.37 -7.60
N ALA A 695 -27.73 21.05 -8.28
CA ALA A 695 -26.58 21.96 -8.42
C ALA A 695 -26.90 23.21 -9.27
N GLY A 696 -27.92 23.11 -10.13
CA GLY A 696 -28.43 24.17 -10.99
C GLY A 696 -27.76 24.17 -12.38
N GLY A 697 -28.58 24.07 -13.42
CA GLY A 697 -28.11 24.06 -14.82
C GLY A 697 -27.26 25.28 -15.19
N ASP A 698 -27.64 26.48 -14.73
CA ASP A 698 -26.85 27.70 -14.96
C ASP A 698 -25.42 27.60 -14.40
N THR A 699 -25.22 26.97 -13.24
CA THR A 699 -23.90 26.82 -12.63
C THR A 699 -23.00 25.96 -13.51
N LEU A 700 -23.54 24.83 -14.00
CA LEU A 700 -22.80 23.88 -14.81
C LEU A 700 -22.50 24.44 -16.21
N VAL A 701 -23.49 25.06 -16.87
CA VAL A 701 -23.27 25.65 -18.20
C VAL A 701 -22.36 26.88 -18.12
N LYS A 702 -22.44 27.70 -17.05
CA LYS A 702 -21.44 28.77 -16.83
C LYS A 702 -20.04 28.21 -16.68
N LYS A 703 -19.87 27.05 -16.04
CA LYS A 703 -18.56 26.42 -15.99
C LYS A 703 -18.06 25.99 -17.37
N PHE A 704 -18.94 25.47 -18.23
CA PHE A 704 -18.58 25.17 -19.61
C PHE A 704 -18.19 26.45 -20.37
N ASN A 705 -18.88 27.57 -20.13
CA ASN A 705 -18.50 28.88 -20.68
C ASN A 705 -17.07 29.25 -20.25
N ASP A 706 -16.76 29.15 -18.95
CA ASP A 706 -15.43 29.49 -18.43
C ASP A 706 -14.32 28.62 -19.04
N LEU A 707 -14.58 27.31 -19.21
CA LEU A 707 -13.65 26.36 -19.82
C LEU A 707 -13.43 26.66 -21.31
N VAL A 708 -14.49 26.88 -22.09
CA VAL A 708 -14.36 27.25 -23.51
C VAL A 708 -13.62 28.58 -23.66
N ASN A 709 -13.90 29.56 -22.80
CA ASN A 709 -13.24 30.85 -22.82
C ASN A 709 -11.73 30.72 -22.53
N GLY A 710 -11.35 29.88 -21.56
CA GLY A 710 -9.95 29.57 -21.26
C GLY A 710 -9.24 28.90 -22.44
N GLU A 711 -9.84 27.86 -23.00
CA GLU A 711 -9.27 27.13 -24.15
C GLU A 711 -9.18 27.98 -25.43
N ASN A 712 -10.09 28.93 -25.62
CA ASN A 712 -10.03 29.86 -26.74
C ASN A 712 -8.80 30.76 -26.74
N GLN A 713 -8.09 30.91 -25.61
CA GLN A 713 -6.84 31.67 -25.55
C GLN A 713 -5.68 30.96 -26.27
N ASN A 714 -5.73 29.62 -26.40
CA ASN A 714 -4.71 28.83 -27.06
C ASN A 714 -5.08 28.60 -28.54
N ILE A 715 -4.53 29.40 -29.45
CA ILE A 715 -4.81 29.33 -30.90
C ILE A 715 -3.77 28.54 -31.70
N LYS A 716 -2.85 27.84 -31.03
CA LYS A 716 -1.81 27.05 -31.71
C LYS A 716 -2.44 25.83 -32.41
N PRO A 717 -1.96 25.43 -33.61
CA PRO A 717 -2.51 24.28 -34.34
C PRO A 717 -2.54 22.97 -33.52
N GLU A 718 -1.55 22.74 -32.66
CA GLU A 718 -1.45 21.52 -31.85
C GLU A 718 -2.53 21.43 -30.75
N ALA A 719 -3.17 22.55 -30.39
CA ALA A 719 -4.19 22.60 -29.35
C ALA A 719 -5.56 22.10 -29.82
N TYR A 720 -5.84 22.05 -31.13
CA TYR A 720 -7.18 21.73 -31.65
C TYR A 720 -7.60 20.26 -31.43
N PRO A 721 -6.73 19.25 -31.64
CA PRO A 721 -7.05 17.87 -31.25
C PRO A 721 -7.38 17.74 -29.75
N GLU A 722 -6.69 18.53 -28.93
CA GLU A 722 -6.85 18.63 -27.49
C GLU A 722 -8.21 19.25 -27.11
N LYS A 723 -8.62 20.32 -27.79
CA LYS A 723 -9.97 20.91 -27.69
C LYS A 723 -11.09 19.94 -28.08
N SER A 724 -10.84 19.07 -29.06
CA SER A 724 -11.81 18.04 -29.46
C SER A 724 -12.17 17.14 -28.28
N LYS A 725 -11.18 16.69 -27.50
CA LYS A 725 -11.41 15.86 -26.30
C LYS A 725 -12.31 16.58 -25.29
N LEU A 726 -12.07 17.86 -25.06
CA LEU A 726 -12.89 18.69 -24.16
C LEU A 726 -14.34 18.79 -24.66
N PHE A 727 -14.53 19.08 -25.95
CA PHE A 727 -15.86 19.21 -26.54
C PHE A 727 -16.61 17.89 -26.55
N ASP A 728 -15.92 16.76 -26.73
CA ASP A 728 -16.55 15.45 -26.62
C ASP A 728 -17.11 15.20 -25.20
N GLN A 729 -16.43 15.65 -24.15
CA GLN A 729 -16.97 15.59 -22.78
C GLN A 729 -18.21 16.48 -22.59
N PHE A 730 -18.24 17.67 -23.17
CA PHE A 730 -19.43 18.53 -23.14
C PHE A 730 -20.61 17.91 -23.90
N ARG A 731 -20.33 17.33 -25.07
CA ARG A 731 -21.33 16.63 -25.87
C ARG A 731 -21.91 15.45 -25.12
N GLU A 732 -21.07 14.67 -24.44
CA GLU A 732 -21.53 13.58 -23.59
C GLU A 732 -22.42 14.09 -22.44
N PHE A 733 -22.02 15.18 -21.78
CA PHE A 733 -22.88 15.82 -20.77
C PHE A 733 -24.24 16.23 -21.35
N ILE A 734 -24.26 16.89 -22.50
CA ILE A 734 -25.49 17.39 -23.14
C ILE A 734 -26.43 16.24 -23.53
N ARG A 735 -25.88 15.10 -23.95
CA ARG A 735 -26.64 13.89 -24.28
C ARG A 735 -27.20 13.21 -23.04
N SER A 736 -26.33 12.91 -22.10
CA SER A 736 -26.65 12.11 -20.92
C SER A 736 -27.48 12.89 -19.90
N HIS A 737 -27.36 14.23 -19.90
CA HIS A 737 -28.00 15.14 -18.95
C HIS A 737 -28.75 16.29 -19.66
N GLN A 738 -29.44 16.00 -20.76
CA GLN A 738 -30.18 17.01 -21.55
C GLN A 738 -31.15 17.83 -20.69
N SER A 739 -31.78 17.20 -19.69
CA SER A 739 -32.72 17.84 -18.75
C SER A 739 -32.03 18.96 -17.94
N VAL A 740 -30.80 18.72 -17.49
CA VAL A 740 -29.98 19.64 -16.69
C VAL A 740 -29.49 20.81 -17.55
N PHE A 741 -28.96 20.51 -18.74
CA PHE A 741 -28.48 21.54 -19.66
C PHE A 741 -29.64 22.45 -20.11
N SER A 742 -30.81 21.86 -20.39
CA SER A 742 -32.00 22.60 -20.81
C SER A 742 -32.58 23.51 -19.71
N ALA A 743 -32.35 23.16 -18.43
CA ALA A 743 -32.77 23.97 -17.28
C ALA A 743 -31.93 25.25 -17.10
N ALA A 744 -30.77 25.37 -17.75
CA ALA A 744 -30.00 26.61 -17.78
C ALA A 744 -30.76 27.71 -18.52
N THR A 745 -30.58 28.97 -18.12
CA THR A 745 -31.27 30.11 -18.73
C THR A 745 -30.80 30.31 -20.17
N THR A 746 -31.69 30.81 -21.02
CA THR A 746 -31.37 31.11 -22.44
C THR A 746 -30.12 31.98 -22.59
N PRO A 747 -29.91 33.08 -21.81
CA PRO A 747 -28.68 33.86 -21.90
C PRO A 747 -27.40 33.07 -21.59
N THR A 748 -27.43 32.15 -20.62
CA THR A 748 -26.27 31.31 -20.29
C THR A 748 -25.92 30.37 -21.44
N LYS A 749 -26.93 29.73 -22.05
CA LYS A 749 -26.76 28.83 -23.20
C LYS A 749 -26.32 29.58 -24.47
N ASP A 750 -26.88 30.76 -24.71
CA ASP A 750 -26.49 31.61 -25.82
C ASP A 750 -25.04 32.11 -25.67
N THR A 751 -24.61 32.41 -24.44
CA THR A 751 -23.20 32.73 -24.13
C THR A 751 -22.27 31.55 -24.43
N PHE A 752 -22.68 30.31 -24.14
CA PHE A 752 -21.92 29.11 -24.49
C PHE A 752 -21.70 29.02 -26.00
N ALA A 753 -22.77 29.21 -26.77
CA ALA A 753 -22.69 29.21 -28.22
C ALA A 753 -21.80 30.34 -28.76
N ASP A 754 -21.86 31.54 -28.16
CA ASP A 754 -21.02 32.68 -28.56
C ASP A 754 -19.54 32.43 -28.33
N LEU A 755 -19.19 31.77 -27.23
CA LEU A 755 -17.81 31.39 -26.95
C LEU A 755 -17.32 30.30 -27.91
N LEU A 756 -18.15 29.31 -28.22
CA LEU A 756 -17.81 28.30 -29.24
C LEU A 756 -17.66 28.94 -30.62
N ASN A 757 -18.53 29.88 -30.99
CA ASN A 757 -18.43 30.63 -32.24
C ASN A 757 -17.18 31.51 -32.29
N THR A 758 -16.77 32.10 -31.18
CA THR A 758 -15.53 32.87 -31.07
C THR A 758 -14.32 31.97 -31.32
N GLY A 759 -14.27 30.80 -30.67
CA GLY A 759 -13.23 29.80 -30.88
C GLY A 759 -13.19 29.24 -32.31
N PHE A 760 -14.36 28.98 -32.88
CA PHE A 760 -14.52 28.53 -34.27
C PHE A 760 -13.94 29.52 -35.29
N ASN A 761 -14.02 30.83 -35.05
CA ASN A 761 -13.50 31.84 -35.97
C ASN A 761 -12.04 32.25 -35.71
N ALA A 762 -11.47 31.84 -34.58
CA ALA A 762 -10.09 32.18 -34.23
C ALA A 762 -9.02 31.65 -35.22
N PRO A 763 -9.07 30.39 -35.71
CA PRO A 763 -8.07 29.91 -36.65
C PRO A 763 -8.33 30.45 -38.08
N PRO A 764 -7.28 30.88 -38.80
CA PRO A 764 -7.39 31.22 -40.22
C PRO A 764 -7.64 29.98 -41.09
N ASP A 765 -7.20 28.80 -40.65
CA ASP A 765 -7.42 27.54 -41.35
C ASP A 765 -8.81 26.96 -41.06
N HIS A 766 -9.57 26.67 -42.12
CA HIS A 766 -10.88 26.04 -42.03
C HIS A 766 -10.81 24.56 -41.59
N GLN A 767 -9.69 23.86 -41.76
CA GLN A 767 -9.58 22.47 -41.27
C GLN A 767 -9.62 22.43 -39.74
N ALA A 768 -8.88 23.33 -39.07
CA ALA A 768 -8.86 23.42 -37.61
C ALA A 768 -10.24 23.71 -36.99
N ARG A 769 -11.15 24.37 -37.72
CA ARG A 769 -12.52 24.68 -37.26
C ARG A 769 -13.40 23.44 -37.12
N ALA A 770 -13.02 22.33 -37.74
CA ALA A 770 -13.76 21.07 -37.74
C ALA A 770 -14.11 20.57 -36.33
N VAL A 771 -13.23 20.78 -35.34
CA VAL A 771 -13.40 20.29 -33.96
C VAL A 771 -14.62 20.86 -33.25
N PHE A 772 -15.10 22.03 -33.68
CA PHE A 772 -16.26 22.71 -33.09
C PHE A 772 -17.59 22.28 -33.76
N VAL A 773 -17.54 21.70 -34.96
CA VAL A 773 -18.76 21.38 -35.74
C VAL A 773 -19.68 20.41 -35.01
N PRO A 774 -19.19 19.31 -34.41
CA PRO A 774 -20.05 18.36 -33.73
C PRO A 774 -20.81 18.98 -32.55
N ILE A 775 -20.12 19.75 -31.70
CA ILE A 775 -20.74 20.39 -30.53
C ILE A 775 -21.70 21.52 -30.95
N LEU A 776 -21.35 22.34 -31.93
CA LEU A 776 -22.21 23.41 -32.44
C LEU A 776 -23.50 22.85 -33.05
N PHE A 777 -23.42 21.74 -33.80
CA PHE A 777 -24.59 21.11 -34.40
C PHE A 777 -25.52 20.51 -33.34
N GLU A 778 -24.94 19.94 -32.29
CA GLU A 778 -25.66 19.29 -31.19
C GLU A 778 -26.42 20.29 -30.31
N ILE A 779 -25.80 21.44 -29.98
CA ILE A 779 -26.45 22.43 -29.12
C ILE A 779 -27.49 23.28 -29.84
N LYS A 780 -27.48 23.38 -31.17
CA LYS A 780 -28.27 24.38 -31.93
C LYS A 780 -29.77 24.39 -31.59
N ASN A 781 -30.35 23.23 -31.26
CA ASN A 781 -31.78 23.11 -30.93
C ASN A 781 -32.10 23.47 -29.48
N LEU A 782 -31.09 23.74 -28.66
CA LEU A 782 -31.20 24.14 -27.25
C LEU A 782 -30.99 25.66 -27.06
N LEU A 783 -30.63 26.38 -28.13
CA LEU A 783 -30.36 27.81 -28.17
C LEU A 783 -31.61 28.63 -28.53
N SER A 784 -31.51 29.96 -28.43
CA SER A 784 -32.51 30.86 -29.02
C SER A 784 -32.55 30.76 -30.55
N ASP A 785 -33.69 31.08 -31.18
CA ASP A 785 -33.84 31.02 -32.65
C ASP A 785 -32.79 31.85 -33.40
N ALA A 786 -32.42 33.01 -32.84
CA ALA A 786 -31.37 33.87 -33.38
C ALA A 786 -30.00 33.18 -33.37
N LYS A 787 -29.62 32.57 -32.23
CA LYS A 787 -28.33 31.88 -32.06
C LYS A 787 -28.27 30.54 -32.78
N LYS A 788 -29.39 29.83 -32.88
CA LYS A 788 -29.54 28.67 -33.76
C LYS A 788 -29.22 29.04 -35.21
N THR A 789 -29.87 30.07 -35.74
CA THR A 789 -29.66 30.53 -37.12
C THR A 789 -28.23 31.02 -37.37
N GLU A 790 -27.61 31.65 -36.37
CA GLU A 790 -26.20 32.04 -36.41
C GLU A 790 -25.27 30.82 -36.46
N THR A 791 -25.49 29.83 -35.59
CA THR A 791 -24.71 28.58 -35.52
C THR A 791 -24.79 27.79 -36.83
N GLU A 792 -25.98 27.66 -37.41
CA GLU A 792 -26.19 27.00 -38.70
C GLU A 792 -25.42 27.70 -39.83
N ARG A 793 -25.32 29.05 -39.80
CA ARG A 793 -24.53 29.82 -40.77
C ARG A 793 -23.02 29.61 -40.61
N PHE A 794 -22.52 29.49 -39.39
CA PHE A 794 -21.10 29.18 -39.16
C PHE A 794 -20.72 27.81 -39.71
N ILE A 795 -21.51 26.78 -39.40
CA ILE A 795 -21.29 25.43 -39.94
C ILE A 795 -21.42 25.44 -41.47
N ALA A 796 -22.39 26.17 -42.03
CA ALA A 796 -22.54 26.32 -43.48
C ALA A 796 -21.30 26.95 -44.13
N SER A 797 -20.72 27.99 -43.51
CA SER A 797 -19.51 28.65 -43.97
C SER A 797 -18.30 27.70 -43.97
N TRP A 798 -18.13 26.92 -42.90
CA TRP A 798 -17.06 25.90 -42.84
C TRP A 798 -17.20 24.83 -43.91
N LEU A 799 -18.42 24.32 -44.11
CA LEU A 799 -18.70 23.29 -45.12
C LEU A 799 -18.30 23.73 -46.54
N GLY A 800 -18.44 25.03 -46.85
CA GLY A 800 -18.03 25.59 -48.13
C GLY A 800 -16.52 25.59 -48.38
N ASN A 801 -15.69 25.50 -47.33
CA ASN A 801 -14.25 25.77 -47.40
C ASN A 801 -13.34 24.61 -46.93
N VAL A 802 -13.88 23.60 -46.24
CA VAL A 802 -13.11 22.48 -45.66
C VAL A 802 -12.66 21.45 -46.71
N THR A 803 -11.68 20.58 -46.45
CA THR A 803 -11.39 19.47 -47.38
C THR A 803 -12.51 18.40 -47.34
N PRO A 804 -12.73 17.63 -48.43
CA PRO A 804 -13.74 16.56 -48.43
C PRO A 804 -13.54 15.50 -47.34
N ASP A 805 -12.29 15.18 -47.00
CA ASP A 805 -11.99 14.17 -45.97
C ASP A 805 -12.30 14.68 -44.55
N VAL A 806 -11.93 15.93 -44.24
CA VAL A 806 -12.26 16.55 -42.94
C VAL A 806 -13.77 16.76 -42.80
N PHE A 807 -14.48 17.09 -43.89
CA PHE A 807 -15.94 17.08 -43.89
C PHE A 807 -16.48 15.71 -43.45
N VAL A 808 -16.03 14.63 -44.09
CA VAL A 808 -16.51 13.27 -43.78
C VAL A 808 -16.19 12.88 -42.34
N SER A 809 -15.00 13.20 -41.82
CA SER A 809 -14.64 12.87 -40.44
C SER A 809 -15.50 13.61 -39.42
N SER A 810 -15.73 14.92 -39.59
CA SER A 810 -16.57 15.69 -38.67
C SER A 810 -18.03 15.23 -38.66
N ILE A 811 -18.58 14.81 -39.81
CA ILE A 811 -19.93 14.24 -39.83
C ILE A 811 -19.97 12.88 -39.13
N LYS A 812 -18.94 12.05 -39.26
CA LYS A 812 -18.89 10.74 -38.58
C LYS A 812 -18.87 10.86 -37.05
N GLU A 813 -18.36 11.95 -36.51
CA GLU A 813 -18.37 12.22 -35.07
C GLU A 813 -19.76 12.56 -34.53
N LEU A 814 -20.72 12.96 -35.38
CA LEU A 814 -22.11 13.22 -35.00
C LEU A 814 -22.86 11.93 -34.66
N THR A 815 -23.97 12.06 -33.92
CA THR A 815 -24.86 10.92 -33.65
C THR A 815 -25.48 10.38 -34.95
N PRO A 816 -25.90 9.10 -35.03
CA PRO A 816 -26.54 8.56 -36.23
C PRO A 816 -27.81 9.33 -36.67
N LEU A 817 -28.50 9.98 -35.73
CA LEU A 817 -29.65 10.84 -36.01
C LEU A 817 -29.21 12.19 -36.59
N ASP A 818 -28.20 12.82 -36.01
CA ASP A 818 -27.66 14.09 -36.47
C ASP A 818 -27.02 13.96 -37.86
N GLN A 819 -26.33 12.85 -38.13
CA GLN A 819 -25.80 12.52 -39.46
C GLN A 819 -26.91 12.52 -40.52
N LYS A 820 -28.06 11.91 -40.21
CA LYS A 820 -29.21 11.84 -41.13
C LYS A 820 -29.90 13.18 -41.31
N THR A 821 -29.89 14.04 -40.28
CA THR A 821 -30.59 15.32 -40.29
C THR A 821 -29.69 16.51 -40.65
N PHE A 822 -28.39 16.29 -40.82
CA PHE A 822 -27.40 17.34 -41.11
C PHE A 822 -27.80 18.20 -42.31
N PHE A 823 -28.16 17.55 -43.42
CA PHE A 823 -28.59 18.23 -44.64
C PHE A 823 -30.09 18.49 -44.74
N GLU A 824 -30.84 18.23 -43.67
CA GLU A 824 -32.22 18.74 -43.57
C GLU A 824 -32.23 20.22 -43.17
N VAL A 825 -31.15 20.69 -42.53
CA VAL A 825 -30.92 22.11 -42.24
C VAL A 825 -30.63 22.87 -43.53
N GLN A 826 -31.50 23.83 -43.86
CA GLN A 826 -31.50 24.51 -45.15
C GLN A 826 -30.17 25.24 -45.46
N PRO A 827 -29.58 26.08 -44.57
CA PRO A 827 -28.28 26.71 -44.83
C PRO A 827 -27.14 25.72 -45.12
N LEU A 828 -27.14 24.55 -44.46
CA LEU A 828 -26.11 23.53 -44.63
C LEU A 828 -26.25 22.83 -45.97
N TYR A 829 -27.49 22.46 -46.33
CA TYR A 829 -27.79 21.91 -47.64
C TYR A 829 -27.45 22.90 -48.75
N ASP A 830 -27.79 24.18 -48.62
CA ASP A 830 -27.51 25.18 -49.63
C ASP A 830 -26.00 25.37 -49.84
N SER A 831 -25.22 25.46 -48.77
CA SER A 831 -23.75 25.54 -48.85
C SER A 831 -23.13 24.29 -49.48
N GLY A 832 -23.48 23.10 -48.96
CA GLY A 832 -22.97 21.83 -49.47
C GLY A 832 -23.33 21.58 -50.93
N SER A 833 -24.60 21.81 -51.29
CA SER A 833 -25.07 21.64 -52.67
C SER A 833 -24.45 22.66 -53.63
N ASN A 834 -24.27 23.93 -53.23
CA ASN A 834 -23.59 24.94 -54.05
C ASN A 834 -22.14 24.51 -54.36
N ARG A 835 -21.42 24.04 -53.34
CA ARG A 835 -20.05 23.55 -53.49
C ARG A 835 -19.98 22.29 -54.37
N ALA A 836 -20.87 21.33 -54.14
CA ALA A 836 -20.90 20.07 -54.87
C ALA A 836 -21.11 20.27 -56.38
N VAL A 837 -21.72 21.37 -56.82
CA VAL A 837 -21.84 21.70 -58.26
C VAL A 837 -20.46 21.93 -58.90
N SER A 838 -19.52 22.59 -58.22
CA SER A 838 -18.19 22.91 -58.77
C SER A 838 -17.10 21.91 -58.40
N ASP A 839 -17.18 21.27 -57.24
CA ASP A 839 -16.17 20.35 -56.69
C ASP A 839 -16.64 18.88 -56.80
N GLN A 840 -16.06 18.12 -57.74
CA GLN A 840 -16.43 16.72 -57.98
C GLN A 840 -16.06 15.81 -56.78
N ILE A 841 -14.88 16.01 -56.17
CA ILE A 841 -14.41 15.15 -55.07
C ILE A 841 -15.34 15.33 -53.86
N PHE A 842 -15.73 16.58 -53.57
CA PHE A 842 -16.71 16.85 -52.53
C PHE A 842 -18.09 16.27 -52.86
N ARG A 843 -18.55 16.39 -54.11
CA ARG A 843 -19.84 15.83 -54.56
C ARG A 843 -19.97 14.34 -54.30
N ASP A 844 -18.91 13.58 -54.60
CA ASP A 844 -18.89 12.13 -54.42
C ASP A 844 -19.02 11.71 -52.94
N LYS A 845 -18.66 12.61 -52.00
CA LYS A 845 -18.87 12.42 -50.55
C LYS A 845 -20.20 12.98 -50.05
N PHE A 846 -20.65 14.12 -50.60
CA PHE A 846 -21.88 14.82 -50.21
C PHE A 846 -23.14 14.07 -50.65
N PHE A 847 -23.20 13.62 -51.90
CA PHE A 847 -24.42 13.05 -52.49
C PHE A 847 -24.93 11.79 -51.78
N PRO A 848 -24.07 10.86 -51.32
CA PRO A 848 -24.51 9.71 -50.52
C PRO A 848 -25.08 10.07 -49.15
N MET A 849 -24.74 11.24 -48.58
CA MET A 849 -25.11 11.66 -47.23
C MET A 849 -26.45 12.40 -47.15
N VAL A 850 -26.98 12.89 -48.28
CA VAL A 850 -28.26 13.60 -48.32
C VAL A 850 -29.45 12.64 -48.45
N SER A 851 -30.60 13.05 -47.92
CA SER A 851 -31.84 12.27 -48.02
C SER A 851 -32.34 12.14 -49.46
N ASP A 852 -33.20 11.14 -49.72
CA ASP A 852 -33.78 10.90 -51.05
C ASP A 852 -34.48 12.14 -51.64
N ALA A 853 -35.13 12.96 -50.80
CA ALA A 853 -35.74 14.22 -51.22
C ALA A 853 -34.70 15.27 -51.60
N ARG A 854 -33.63 15.40 -50.82
CA ARG A 854 -32.52 16.31 -51.10
C ARG A 854 -31.68 15.87 -52.30
N LYS A 855 -31.56 14.57 -52.58
CA LYS A 855 -30.94 14.05 -53.81
C LYS A 855 -31.65 14.55 -55.07
N GLN A 856 -32.99 14.49 -55.09
CA GLN A 856 -33.78 15.02 -56.20
C GLN A 856 -33.56 16.52 -56.39
N GLN A 857 -33.60 17.29 -55.30
CA GLN A 857 -33.33 18.73 -55.33
C GLN A 857 -31.91 19.04 -55.86
N PHE A 858 -30.90 18.25 -55.48
CA PHE A 858 -29.53 18.45 -55.93
C PHE A 858 -29.37 18.13 -57.42
N ILE A 859 -30.00 17.05 -57.89
CA ILE A 859 -30.02 16.67 -59.29
C ILE A 859 -30.63 17.78 -60.15
N GLU A 860 -31.76 18.35 -59.73
CA GLU A 860 -32.36 19.50 -60.41
C GLU A 860 -31.42 20.71 -60.41
N LYS A 861 -30.77 20.97 -59.27
CA LYS A 861 -29.85 22.10 -59.12
C LYS A 861 -28.63 21.99 -60.03
N ILE A 862 -27.94 20.85 -60.05
CA ILE A 862 -26.72 20.70 -60.86
C ILE A 862 -27.03 20.84 -62.36
N PHE A 863 -28.15 20.26 -62.82
CA PHE A 863 -28.61 20.42 -64.20
C PHE A 863 -29.00 21.86 -64.54
N ASN A 864 -29.56 22.58 -63.56
CA ASN A 864 -29.91 23.98 -63.75
C ASN A 864 -28.69 24.91 -63.78
N SER A 865 -27.64 24.58 -63.03
CA SER A 865 -26.42 25.39 -62.94
C SER A 865 -25.46 25.13 -64.09
N ASP A 866 -25.17 23.87 -64.42
CA ASP A 866 -24.19 23.48 -65.44
C ASP A 866 -24.60 22.14 -66.07
N PHE A 867 -25.09 22.23 -67.30
CA PHE A 867 -25.71 21.09 -67.99
C PHE A 867 -24.70 19.97 -68.28
N ASP A 868 -23.45 20.32 -68.60
CA ASP A 868 -22.41 19.33 -68.92
C ASP A 868 -21.93 18.60 -67.66
N LYS A 869 -21.73 19.32 -66.55
CA LYS A 869 -21.42 18.71 -65.25
C LYS A 869 -22.54 17.84 -64.72
N GLY A 870 -23.79 18.20 -65.03
CA GLY A 870 -24.96 17.37 -64.73
C GLY A 870 -24.87 16.00 -65.40
N PHE A 871 -24.48 15.94 -66.69
CA PHE A 871 -24.28 14.65 -67.36
C PHE A 871 -23.08 13.87 -66.87
N GLU A 872 -21.95 14.53 -66.65
CA GLU A 872 -20.78 13.86 -66.09
C GLU A 872 -21.11 13.20 -64.74
N PHE A 873 -21.97 13.84 -63.95
CA PHE A 873 -22.51 13.25 -62.73
C PHE A 873 -23.40 12.05 -63.00
N PHE A 874 -24.35 12.15 -63.94
CA PHE A 874 -25.24 11.05 -64.33
C PHE A 874 -24.52 9.84 -64.90
N GLU A 875 -23.43 10.03 -65.65
CA GLU A 875 -22.63 8.93 -66.20
C GLU A 875 -21.94 8.10 -65.10
N LYS A 876 -21.72 8.72 -63.93
CA LYS A 876 -21.07 8.12 -62.76
C LYS A 876 -22.04 7.78 -61.62
N ILE A 877 -23.32 8.11 -61.75
CA ILE A 877 -24.31 7.88 -60.70
C ILE A 877 -24.53 6.37 -60.49
N SER A 878 -24.75 5.95 -59.25
CA SER A 878 -24.98 4.54 -58.93
C SER A 878 -26.34 4.07 -59.47
N ASP A 879 -26.45 2.80 -59.87
CA ASP A 879 -27.70 2.21 -60.37
C ASP A 879 -28.87 2.39 -59.40
N LYS A 880 -28.60 2.38 -58.09
CA LYS A 880 -29.61 2.58 -57.03
C LYS A 880 -30.17 4.01 -57.02
N ASP A 881 -29.35 5.00 -57.33
CA ASP A 881 -29.72 6.42 -57.26
C ASP A 881 -30.33 6.95 -58.57
N VAL A 882 -30.25 6.17 -59.66
CA VAL A 882 -30.89 6.49 -60.96
C VAL A 882 -32.37 6.81 -60.82
N LYS A 883 -33.09 6.18 -59.89
CA LYS A 883 -34.50 6.48 -59.60
C LYS A 883 -34.75 7.97 -59.29
N HIS A 884 -33.79 8.65 -58.66
CA HIS A 884 -33.92 10.08 -58.32
C HIS A 884 -33.77 10.98 -59.53
N VAL A 885 -32.98 10.56 -60.53
CA VAL A 885 -32.84 11.27 -61.81
C VAL A 885 -34.17 11.28 -62.54
N PHE A 886 -34.83 10.13 -62.61
CA PHE A 886 -36.11 10.01 -63.30
C PHE A 886 -37.26 10.67 -62.54
N ALA A 887 -37.19 10.78 -61.21
CA ALA A 887 -38.15 11.59 -60.45
C ALA A 887 -38.10 13.09 -60.84
N SER A 888 -36.97 13.57 -61.35
CA SER A 888 -36.79 14.94 -61.85
C SER A 888 -36.77 15.01 -63.39
N PHE A 889 -37.21 13.93 -64.07
CA PHE A 889 -37.11 13.77 -65.52
C PHE A 889 -37.76 14.93 -66.28
N ASP A 890 -39.02 15.24 -65.99
CA ASP A 890 -39.78 16.28 -66.71
C ASP A 890 -39.08 17.65 -66.65
N LYS A 891 -38.51 17.98 -65.50
CA LYS A 891 -37.80 19.26 -65.30
C LYS A 891 -36.49 19.32 -66.07
N ILE A 892 -35.74 18.21 -66.11
CA ILE A 892 -34.50 18.12 -66.90
C ILE A 892 -34.82 18.20 -68.40
N TRP A 893 -35.85 17.47 -68.84
CA TRP A 893 -36.25 17.40 -70.24
C TRP A 893 -37.00 18.63 -70.75
N ALA A 894 -37.53 19.48 -69.87
CA ALA A 894 -38.07 20.79 -70.25
C ALA A 894 -37.01 21.69 -70.91
N LYS A 895 -35.72 21.49 -70.61
CA LYS A 895 -34.60 22.22 -71.22
C LYS A 895 -34.08 21.59 -72.51
N PHE A 896 -34.66 20.47 -72.95
CA PHE A 896 -34.18 19.76 -74.14
C PHE A 896 -34.08 20.67 -75.37
N ASP A 897 -35.01 21.61 -75.52
CA ASP A 897 -35.08 22.45 -76.71
C ASP A 897 -33.99 23.53 -76.73
N SER A 898 -33.45 23.91 -75.56
CA SER A 898 -32.45 24.97 -75.39
C SER A 898 -31.00 24.49 -75.32
N VAL A 899 -30.75 23.19 -75.43
CA VAL A 899 -29.41 22.59 -75.32
C VAL A 899 -28.82 22.18 -76.67
N SER A 900 -27.49 22.08 -76.73
CA SER A 900 -26.76 21.75 -77.97
C SER A 900 -27.06 20.34 -78.48
N PRO A 901 -26.87 20.05 -79.79
CA PRO A 901 -27.03 18.69 -80.32
C PRO A 901 -26.23 17.61 -79.57
N ALA A 902 -24.99 17.91 -79.16
CA ALA A 902 -24.16 17.00 -78.37
C ALA A 902 -24.78 16.70 -76.99
N GLN A 903 -25.34 17.71 -76.32
CA GLN A 903 -26.04 17.54 -75.03
C GLN A 903 -27.36 16.76 -75.19
N LYS A 904 -28.11 16.98 -76.28
CA LYS A 904 -29.29 16.18 -76.64
C LYS A 904 -28.93 14.71 -76.80
N GLN A 905 -27.83 14.42 -77.49
CA GLN A 905 -27.33 13.06 -77.67
C GLN A 905 -27.00 12.39 -76.32
N ARG A 906 -26.37 13.13 -75.38
CA ARG A 906 -26.10 12.62 -74.01
C ARG A 906 -27.38 12.29 -73.24
N LEU A 907 -28.43 13.13 -73.33
CA LEU A 907 -29.75 12.82 -72.74
C LEU A 907 -30.33 11.53 -73.28
N PHE A 908 -30.34 11.39 -74.61
CA PHE A 908 -30.87 10.21 -75.28
C PHE A 908 -30.11 8.95 -74.86
N LYS A 909 -28.78 8.99 -74.89
CA LYS A 909 -27.93 7.87 -74.46
C LYS A 909 -28.17 7.50 -73.00
N PHE A 910 -28.31 8.48 -72.11
CA PHE A 910 -28.59 8.22 -70.70
C PHE A 910 -29.92 7.47 -70.51
N VAL A 911 -31.00 7.92 -71.15
CA VAL A 911 -32.32 7.29 -71.04
C VAL A 911 -32.36 5.90 -71.71
N ASN A 912 -31.64 5.73 -72.82
CA ASN A 912 -31.56 4.45 -73.52
C ASN A 912 -30.71 3.42 -72.76
N LYS A 913 -29.63 3.85 -72.10
CA LYS A 913 -28.77 3.00 -71.26
C LYS A 913 -29.54 2.44 -70.04
N HIS A 914 -30.35 3.26 -69.39
CA HIS A 914 -31.07 2.88 -68.17
C HIS A 914 -32.45 2.30 -68.48
N LYS A 915 -32.46 1.10 -69.05
CA LYS A 915 -33.68 0.32 -69.37
C LYS A 915 -34.60 0.06 -68.16
N GLY A 916 -34.06 0.18 -66.94
CA GLY A 916 -34.76 -0.08 -65.67
C GLY A 916 -35.95 0.84 -65.35
N ASN A 917 -36.05 2.05 -65.94
CA ASN A 917 -37.24 2.89 -65.82
C ASN A 917 -38.08 2.84 -67.11
N SER A 918 -38.80 1.72 -67.24
CA SER A 918 -39.73 1.42 -68.34
C SER A 918 -41.10 2.10 -68.17
N GLU A 919 -41.13 3.31 -67.61
CA GLU A 919 -42.39 4.05 -67.46
C GLU A 919 -42.86 4.52 -68.83
N ALA A 920 -44.13 4.23 -69.15
CA ALA A 920 -44.73 4.58 -70.44
C ALA A 920 -44.59 6.09 -70.72
N ALA A 921 -44.76 6.94 -69.71
CA ALA A 921 -44.63 8.39 -69.81
C ALA A 921 -43.21 8.84 -70.25
N VAL A 922 -42.15 8.27 -69.66
CA VAL A 922 -40.76 8.56 -70.03
C VAL A 922 -40.49 8.18 -71.49
N ARG A 923 -41.01 7.04 -71.93
CA ARG A 923 -40.85 6.56 -73.31
C ARG A 923 -41.68 7.37 -74.31
N GLU A 924 -42.83 7.89 -73.91
CA GLU A 924 -43.61 8.85 -74.70
C GLU A 924 -42.86 10.18 -74.90
N VAL A 925 -42.27 10.74 -73.85
CA VAL A 925 -41.46 11.96 -73.95
C VAL A 925 -40.24 11.73 -74.83
N LEU A 926 -39.55 10.59 -74.65
CA LEU A 926 -38.42 10.19 -75.50
C LEU A 926 -38.82 10.13 -76.97
N ALA A 927 -39.92 9.45 -77.29
CA ALA A 927 -40.45 9.33 -78.65
C ALA A 927 -40.78 10.72 -79.24
N SER A 928 -41.46 11.58 -78.47
CA SER A 928 -41.78 12.94 -78.89
C SER A 928 -40.54 13.78 -79.22
N LYS A 929 -39.49 13.70 -78.39
CA LYS A 929 -38.23 14.44 -78.63
C LYS A 929 -37.40 13.86 -79.77
N ILE A 930 -37.47 12.54 -80.01
CA ILE A 930 -36.90 11.90 -81.20
C ILE A 930 -37.60 12.43 -82.47
N ILE A 931 -38.94 12.48 -82.48
CA ILE A 931 -39.72 13.03 -83.60
C ILE A 931 -39.30 14.48 -83.87
N MET A 932 -39.21 15.30 -82.82
CA MET A 932 -38.76 16.68 -82.95
C MET A 932 -37.37 16.79 -83.60
N CYS A 933 -36.43 15.93 -83.23
CA CYS A 933 -35.09 15.94 -83.82
C CYS A 933 -35.06 15.44 -85.27
N LEU A 934 -36.00 14.56 -85.65
CA LEU A 934 -36.08 13.99 -87.01
C LEU A 934 -36.99 14.79 -87.96
N THR A 935 -37.83 15.69 -87.44
CA THR A 935 -38.77 16.54 -88.21
C THR A 935 -38.28 17.99 -88.35
N THR A 936 -36.98 18.17 -88.58
CA THR A 936 -36.32 19.46 -88.81
C THR A 936 -35.46 19.40 -90.07
N ALA A 937 -35.17 20.52 -90.72
CA ALA A 937 -34.24 20.56 -91.86
C ALA A 937 -32.75 20.54 -91.44
N ASP A 938 -32.45 20.68 -90.14
CA ASP A 938 -31.08 20.62 -89.62
C ASP A 938 -30.57 19.17 -89.60
N LEU A 939 -29.59 18.88 -90.47
CA LEU A 939 -29.01 17.55 -90.63
C LEU A 939 -28.31 17.05 -89.35
N THR A 940 -27.74 17.94 -88.54
CA THR A 940 -27.04 17.57 -87.30
C THR A 940 -28.04 17.09 -86.24
N LEU A 941 -29.16 17.80 -86.11
CA LEU A 941 -30.25 17.40 -85.21
C LEU A 941 -30.94 16.13 -85.69
N GLN A 942 -31.15 16.01 -87.01
CA GLN A 942 -31.66 14.79 -87.61
C GLN A 942 -30.76 13.59 -87.36
N GLN A 943 -29.44 13.73 -87.50
CA GLN A 943 -28.48 12.68 -87.17
C GLN A 943 -28.59 12.29 -85.69
N THR A 944 -28.62 13.28 -84.80
CA THR A 944 -28.79 13.05 -83.35
C THR A 944 -30.08 12.28 -83.04
N GLY A 945 -31.18 12.64 -83.70
CA GLY A 945 -32.48 11.97 -83.56
C GLY A 945 -32.46 10.53 -84.10
N LEU A 946 -31.76 10.27 -85.20
CA LEU A 946 -31.65 8.93 -85.79
C LEU A 946 -30.85 7.99 -84.90
N GLU A 947 -29.72 8.47 -84.37
CA GLU A 947 -28.90 7.70 -83.43
C GLU A 947 -29.71 7.38 -82.17
N ALA A 948 -30.41 8.37 -81.62
CA ALA A 948 -31.31 8.19 -80.48
C ALA A 948 -32.44 7.19 -80.76
N PHE A 949 -33.05 7.24 -81.94
CA PHE A 949 -34.12 6.33 -82.37
C PHE A 949 -33.62 4.89 -82.51
N THR A 950 -32.44 4.70 -83.09
CA THR A 950 -31.85 3.38 -83.33
C THR A 950 -31.50 2.66 -82.01
N GLU A 951 -31.06 3.42 -81.00
CA GLU A 951 -30.77 2.89 -79.67
C GLU A 951 -32.00 2.79 -78.76
N ALA A 952 -33.12 3.44 -79.12
CA ALA A 952 -34.28 3.54 -78.27
C ALA A 952 -35.04 2.21 -78.16
N THR A 953 -35.38 1.83 -76.93
CA THR A 953 -36.32 0.73 -76.67
C THR A 953 -37.73 1.31 -76.51
N LEU A 954 -38.48 1.35 -77.60
CA LEU A 954 -39.87 1.86 -77.65
C LEU A 954 -40.85 0.70 -77.85
N SER A 955 -42.10 0.86 -77.40
CA SER A 955 -43.18 -0.08 -77.74
C SER A 955 -43.49 -0.02 -79.24
N LYS A 956 -44.07 -1.09 -79.80
CA LYS A 956 -44.49 -1.12 -81.21
C LYS A 956 -45.37 0.07 -81.60
N GLU A 957 -46.31 0.42 -80.72
CA GLU A 957 -47.20 1.57 -80.91
C GLU A 957 -46.43 2.90 -81.00
N LEU A 958 -45.46 3.13 -80.10
CA LEU A 958 -44.63 4.34 -80.13
C LEU A 958 -43.68 4.36 -81.31
N MET A 959 -43.08 3.22 -81.68
CA MET A 959 -42.25 3.12 -82.89
C MET A 959 -43.03 3.49 -84.14
N ARG A 960 -44.22 2.90 -84.32
CA ARG A 960 -45.12 3.25 -85.43
C ARG A 960 -45.48 4.73 -85.42
N LYS A 961 -45.82 5.30 -84.25
CA LYS A 961 -46.14 6.73 -84.11
C LYS A 961 -44.97 7.61 -84.54
N VAL A 962 -43.76 7.33 -84.06
CA VAL A 962 -42.55 8.10 -84.41
C VAL A 962 -42.33 8.09 -85.92
N VAL A 963 -42.30 6.91 -86.51
CA VAL A 963 -42.01 6.71 -87.94
C VAL A 963 -43.10 7.33 -88.82
N LYS A 964 -44.37 7.28 -88.37
CA LYS A 964 -45.50 7.91 -89.04
C LYS A 964 -45.41 9.43 -89.03
N GLU A 965 -45.16 10.04 -87.87
CA GLU A 965 -45.06 11.50 -87.77
C GLU A 965 -43.88 12.04 -88.59
N ILE A 966 -42.76 11.31 -88.64
CA ILE A 966 -41.62 11.66 -89.51
C ILE A 966 -42.05 11.58 -90.98
N PHE A 967 -42.73 10.52 -91.39
CA PHE A 967 -43.18 10.37 -92.77
C PHE A 967 -44.19 11.44 -93.17
N ASP A 968 -45.19 11.72 -92.33
CA ASP A 968 -46.17 12.77 -92.54
C ASP A 968 -45.51 14.15 -92.64
N TRP A 969 -44.45 14.41 -91.86
CA TRP A 969 -43.66 15.63 -91.98
C TRP A 969 -42.94 15.73 -93.32
N VAL A 970 -42.20 14.70 -93.76
CA VAL A 970 -41.46 14.74 -95.04
C VAL A 970 -42.42 14.93 -96.24
N LYS A 971 -43.66 14.42 -96.15
CA LYS A 971 -44.69 14.61 -97.18
C LYS A 971 -45.15 16.07 -97.33
N LYS A 972 -45.08 16.90 -96.28
CA LYS A 972 -45.57 18.29 -96.31
C LYS A 972 -44.92 19.11 -97.44
N PRO A 973 -45.69 19.86 -98.25
CA PRO A 973 -45.16 20.62 -99.39
C PRO A 973 -43.99 21.55 -99.05
N GLU A 974 -43.97 22.08 -97.82
CA GLU A 974 -42.96 22.99 -97.28
C GLU A 974 -41.57 22.35 -97.11
N VAL A 975 -41.48 21.03 -96.95
CA VAL A 975 -40.20 20.33 -96.79
C VAL A 975 -39.52 20.18 -98.15
N SER A 976 -38.46 20.97 -98.36
CA SER A 976 -37.62 20.94 -99.56
C SER A 976 -36.13 21.05 -99.21
N PRO A 977 -35.26 20.16 -99.70
CA PRO A 977 -35.57 19.00 -100.54
C PRO A 977 -36.38 17.93 -99.79
N LYS A 978 -37.15 17.13 -100.55
CA LYS A 978 -37.88 15.95 -100.03
C LYS A 978 -36.96 14.85 -99.49
N TYR A 979 -35.73 14.82 -99.98
CA TYR A 979 -34.70 13.94 -99.47
C TYR A 979 -34.16 14.48 -98.13
N GLN A 980 -34.47 13.78 -97.05
CA GLN A 980 -34.00 14.05 -95.70
C GLN A 980 -33.28 12.80 -95.18
N PRO A 981 -31.92 12.75 -95.23
CA PRO A 981 -31.17 11.50 -95.17
C PRO A 981 -31.44 10.68 -93.90
N HIS A 982 -31.36 11.31 -92.73
CA HIS A 982 -31.52 10.60 -91.46
C HIS A 982 -32.99 10.37 -91.11
N ALA A 983 -33.89 11.27 -91.50
CA ALA A 983 -35.35 11.09 -91.33
C ALA A 983 -35.86 9.88 -92.14
N LEU A 984 -35.45 9.78 -93.40
CA LEU A 984 -35.77 8.63 -94.26
C LEU A 984 -35.14 7.34 -93.74
N ARG A 985 -33.89 7.41 -93.25
CA ARG A 985 -33.26 6.25 -92.62
C ARG A 985 -34.01 5.79 -91.38
N ALA A 986 -34.51 6.71 -90.54
CA ALA A 986 -35.31 6.37 -89.37
C ALA A 986 -36.63 5.68 -89.76
N ILE A 987 -37.29 6.16 -90.83
CA ILE A 987 -38.50 5.50 -91.35
C ILE A 987 -38.19 4.07 -91.80
N VAL A 988 -37.08 3.86 -92.52
CA VAL A 988 -36.65 2.52 -92.95
C VAL A 988 -36.33 1.62 -91.76
N THR A 989 -35.64 2.13 -90.74
CA THR A 989 -35.33 1.37 -89.51
C THR A 989 -36.59 0.88 -88.81
N GLY A 990 -37.65 1.70 -88.76
CA GLY A 990 -38.93 1.34 -88.15
C GLY A 990 -40.01 0.87 -89.14
N PHE A 991 -39.64 0.53 -90.37
CA PHE A 991 -40.57 0.25 -91.47
C PHE A 991 -41.51 -0.92 -91.16
N GLU A 992 -41.05 -1.91 -90.42
CA GLU A 992 -41.85 -3.07 -90.04
C GLU A 992 -43.02 -2.72 -89.10
N GLU A 993 -43.00 -1.56 -88.45
CA GLU A 993 -44.07 -1.14 -87.56
C GLU A 993 -45.19 -0.39 -88.30
N PHE A 994 -44.99 0.00 -89.57
CA PHE A 994 -46.07 0.52 -90.42
C PHE A 994 -47.11 -0.54 -90.78
N ASN A 995 -48.36 -0.10 -90.92
CA ASN A 995 -49.40 -0.94 -91.53
C ASN A 995 -49.16 -1.07 -93.04
N LEU A 996 -49.88 -1.98 -93.71
CA LEU A 996 -49.67 -2.27 -95.13
C LEU A 996 -49.86 -1.04 -96.03
N GLU A 997 -50.83 -0.16 -95.71
CA GLU A 997 -51.08 1.07 -96.46
C GLU A 997 -49.95 2.09 -96.32
N GLU A 998 -49.49 2.32 -95.08
CA GLU A 998 -48.38 3.25 -94.75
C GLU A 998 -47.06 2.79 -95.38
N ARG A 999 -46.76 1.48 -95.31
CA ARG A 999 -45.62 0.89 -96.03
C ARG A 999 -45.73 1.16 -97.52
N ASN A 1000 -46.95 1.01 -98.05
CA ASN A 1000 -47.16 1.17 -99.47
C ASN A 1000 -47.01 2.61 -99.94
N GLU A 1001 -47.52 3.55 -99.16
CA GLU A 1001 -47.41 4.99 -99.37
C GLU A 1001 -45.96 5.46 -99.25
N PHE A 1002 -45.19 4.94 -98.28
CA PHE A 1002 -43.78 5.33 -98.12
C PHE A 1002 -42.92 4.92 -99.31
N ILE A 1003 -43.06 3.68 -99.79
CA ILE A 1003 -42.32 3.25 -100.99
C ILE A 1003 -42.76 4.07 -102.21
N GLN A 1004 -44.05 4.34 -102.36
CA GLN A 1004 -44.58 5.22 -103.42
C GLN A 1004 -43.96 6.62 -103.34
N PHE A 1005 -43.79 7.15 -102.14
CA PHE A 1005 -43.15 8.45 -101.91
C PHE A 1005 -41.67 8.46 -102.33
N LEU A 1006 -40.90 7.41 -102.01
CA LEU A 1006 -39.48 7.29 -102.43
C LEU A 1006 -39.35 7.26 -103.97
N PHE A 1007 -40.07 6.34 -104.61
CA PHE A 1007 -40.79 6.53 -105.88
C PHE A 1007 -40.81 7.95 -106.46
N ASP A 1008 -41.92 8.60 -106.18
CA ASP A 1008 -42.44 9.71 -106.97
C ASP A 1008 -41.83 11.05 -106.56
N GLU A 1009 -41.48 11.21 -105.28
CA GLU A 1009 -41.02 12.49 -104.75
C GLU A 1009 -39.49 12.63 -104.72
N ILE A 1010 -38.76 11.52 -104.70
CA ILE A 1010 -37.28 11.55 -104.66
C ILE A 1010 -36.68 10.95 -105.93
N VAL A 1011 -36.90 9.66 -106.20
CA VAL A 1011 -36.26 8.96 -107.34
C VAL A 1011 -36.75 9.50 -108.67
N ARG A 1012 -38.01 9.96 -108.77
CA ARG A 1012 -38.51 10.57 -110.02
C ARG A 1012 -38.13 12.04 -110.18
N LYS A 1013 -38.05 12.82 -109.09
CA LYS A 1013 -37.94 14.29 -109.14
C LYS A 1013 -36.58 14.87 -108.78
N SER A 1014 -35.70 14.14 -108.08
CA SER A 1014 -34.46 14.72 -107.56
C SER A 1014 -33.34 14.76 -108.61
N ASN A 1015 -32.71 15.91 -108.80
CA ASN A 1015 -31.58 16.11 -109.72
C ASN A 1015 -30.21 16.10 -109.01
N LYS A 1016 -30.15 15.68 -107.74
CA LYS A 1016 -28.91 15.54 -106.98
C LYS A 1016 -28.51 14.08 -106.91
N GLN A 1017 -27.31 13.76 -107.40
CA GLN A 1017 -26.79 12.40 -107.43
C GLN A 1017 -26.80 11.74 -106.04
N SER A 1018 -26.39 12.46 -104.99
CA SER A 1018 -26.36 11.95 -103.61
C SER A 1018 -27.75 11.52 -103.10
N HIS A 1019 -28.81 12.26 -103.44
CA HIS A 1019 -30.17 11.91 -103.04
C HIS A 1019 -30.62 10.61 -103.70
N LEU A 1020 -30.31 10.46 -104.99
CA LEU A 1020 -30.72 9.29 -105.77
C LEU A 1020 -29.97 8.03 -105.32
N VAL A 1021 -28.65 8.10 -105.14
CA VAL A 1021 -27.84 6.96 -104.66
C VAL A 1021 -28.40 6.43 -103.34
N GLU A 1022 -28.56 7.33 -102.36
CA GLU A 1022 -28.98 6.94 -101.02
C GLU A 1022 -30.44 6.44 -100.99
N THR A 1023 -31.38 7.09 -101.69
CA THR A 1023 -32.76 6.60 -101.75
C THR A 1023 -32.89 5.26 -102.49
N LEU A 1024 -32.11 5.03 -103.55
CA LEU A 1024 -32.09 3.74 -104.23
C LEU A 1024 -31.50 2.64 -103.33
N ASN A 1025 -30.52 2.96 -102.48
CA ASN A 1025 -30.03 2.03 -101.46
C ASN A 1025 -31.10 1.72 -100.40
N LEU A 1026 -31.87 2.72 -99.94
CA LEU A 1026 -33.02 2.48 -99.05
C LEU A 1026 -34.06 1.56 -99.73
N LEU A 1027 -34.38 1.79 -101.00
CA LEU A 1027 -35.28 0.91 -101.76
C LEU A 1027 -34.72 -0.52 -101.87
N LYS A 1028 -33.39 -0.70 -102.01
CA LYS A 1028 -32.78 -2.04 -102.02
C LYS A 1028 -32.98 -2.78 -100.70
N GLU A 1029 -32.95 -2.07 -99.58
CA GLU A 1029 -33.25 -2.66 -98.27
C GLU A 1029 -34.73 -3.04 -98.13
N LEU A 1030 -35.64 -2.17 -98.61
CA LEU A 1030 -37.09 -2.40 -98.57
C LEU A 1030 -37.58 -3.47 -99.56
N LYS A 1031 -36.79 -3.77 -100.60
CA LYS A 1031 -37.06 -4.79 -101.64
C LYS A 1031 -38.47 -4.68 -102.26
N PRO A 1032 -38.86 -3.52 -102.80
CA PRO A 1032 -40.13 -3.39 -103.52
C PRO A 1032 -40.14 -4.31 -104.75
N LYS A 1033 -41.25 -5.01 -104.96
CA LYS A 1033 -41.43 -5.87 -106.13
C LYS A 1033 -42.00 -5.09 -107.31
N TYR A 1034 -41.57 -5.44 -108.51
CA TYR A 1034 -42.08 -4.83 -109.75
C TYR A 1034 -43.56 -5.10 -109.94
N GLU A 1035 -44.03 -6.33 -109.69
CA GLU A 1035 -45.42 -6.76 -109.91
C GLU A 1035 -46.41 -5.96 -109.08
N GLU A 1036 -45.99 -5.59 -107.86
CA GLU A 1036 -46.79 -4.83 -106.91
C GLU A 1036 -46.77 -3.31 -107.23
N ARG A 1037 -45.81 -2.85 -108.04
CA ARG A 1037 -45.49 -1.42 -108.24
C ARG A 1037 -45.12 -1.06 -109.67
N LYS A 1038 -45.72 -1.74 -110.64
CA LYS A 1038 -45.41 -1.62 -112.07
C LYS A 1038 -45.32 -0.15 -112.53
N SER A 1039 -46.30 0.66 -112.16
CA SER A 1039 -46.33 2.09 -112.51
C SER A 1039 -45.12 2.87 -112.03
N ASN A 1040 -44.62 2.63 -110.80
CA ASN A 1040 -43.45 3.35 -110.29
C ASN A 1040 -42.20 2.99 -111.09
N PHE A 1041 -41.97 1.70 -111.32
CA PHE A 1041 -40.81 1.22 -112.05
C PHE A 1041 -40.83 1.71 -113.50
N ASP A 1042 -41.96 1.61 -114.18
CA ASP A 1042 -42.12 2.11 -115.55
C ASP A 1042 -41.92 3.65 -115.61
N ASP A 1043 -42.42 4.41 -114.63
CA ASP A 1043 -42.18 5.85 -114.53
C ASP A 1043 -40.69 6.19 -114.35
N ILE A 1044 -39.93 5.42 -113.55
CA ILE A 1044 -38.49 5.62 -113.42
C ILE A 1044 -37.75 5.19 -114.69
N LYS A 1045 -38.20 4.15 -115.41
CA LYS A 1045 -37.63 3.80 -116.72
C LYS A 1045 -37.80 4.93 -117.73
N LEU A 1046 -38.98 5.54 -117.79
CA LEU A 1046 -39.22 6.72 -118.61
C LEU A 1046 -38.30 7.88 -118.21
N ARG A 1047 -38.07 8.08 -116.91
CA ARG A 1047 -37.08 9.05 -116.43
C ARG A 1047 -35.67 8.72 -116.91
N ILE A 1048 -35.22 7.47 -116.79
CA ILE A 1048 -33.89 7.02 -117.24
C ILE A 1048 -33.71 7.29 -118.73
N ASP A 1049 -34.73 6.98 -119.54
CA ASP A 1049 -34.66 7.15 -121.00
C ASP A 1049 -34.60 8.62 -121.41
N ALA A 1050 -35.26 9.49 -120.66
CA ALA A 1050 -35.28 10.93 -120.87
C ALA A 1050 -34.12 11.70 -120.21
N GLU A 1051 -33.34 11.07 -119.32
CA GLU A 1051 -32.30 11.75 -118.54
C GLU A 1051 -31.06 12.07 -119.39
N ALA A 1052 -30.76 13.36 -119.55
CA ALA A 1052 -29.64 13.83 -120.35
C ALA A 1052 -28.32 13.85 -119.57
N ASN A 1053 -28.37 13.94 -118.23
CA ASN A 1053 -27.17 13.92 -117.40
C ASN A 1053 -26.65 12.47 -117.28
N ALA A 1054 -25.48 12.20 -117.86
CA ALA A 1054 -24.88 10.87 -117.90
C ALA A 1054 -24.65 10.27 -116.49
N ASP A 1055 -24.26 11.08 -115.50
CA ASP A 1055 -24.03 10.64 -114.13
C ASP A 1055 -25.34 10.28 -113.42
N LEU A 1056 -26.40 11.09 -113.58
CA LEU A 1056 -27.72 10.79 -113.01
C LEU A 1056 -28.36 9.58 -113.69
N LYS A 1057 -28.25 9.48 -115.01
CA LYS A 1057 -28.74 8.34 -115.79
C LYS A 1057 -28.05 7.04 -115.35
N LYS A 1058 -26.73 7.09 -115.13
CA LYS A 1058 -25.96 5.97 -114.58
C LYS A 1058 -26.47 5.57 -113.20
N VAL A 1059 -26.62 6.51 -112.26
CA VAL A 1059 -27.08 6.23 -110.90
C VAL A 1059 -28.49 5.65 -110.86
N LEU A 1060 -29.43 6.19 -111.64
CA LEU A 1060 -30.80 5.69 -111.72
C LEU A 1060 -30.84 4.26 -112.29
N THR A 1061 -30.11 4.03 -113.38
CA THR A 1061 -30.05 2.71 -114.03
C THR A 1061 -29.39 1.69 -113.12
N GLU A 1062 -28.27 2.04 -112.47
CA GLU A 1062 -27.59 1.19 -111.48
C GLU A 1062 -28.47 0.83 -110.29
N GLY A 1063 -29.11 1.84 -109.70
CA GLY A 1063 -29.91 1.66 -108.50
C GLY A 1063 -31.16 0.83 -108.78
N ILE A 1064 -31.87 1.10 -109.88
CA ILE A 1064 -33.02 0.29 -110.30
C ILE A 1064 -32.58 -1.12 -110.68
N ASN A 1065 -31.48 -1.31 -111.44
CA ASN A 1065 -30.98 -2.64 -111.74
C ASN A 1065 -30.62 -3.44 -110.47
N GLY A 1066 -30.12 -2.77 -109.44
CA GLY A 1066 -29.86 -3.38 -108.14
C GLY A 1066 -31.12 -3.81 -107.36
N LEU A 1067 -32.34 -3.42 -107.79
CA LEU A 1067 -33.61 -3.92 -107.26
C LEU A 1067 -34.10 -5.19 -107.98
N LYS A 1068 -33.38 -5.65 -109.01
CA LYS A 1068 -33.77 -6.81 -109.80
C LYS A 1068 -33.87 -8.07 -108.91
N PRO A 1069 -35.00 -8.79 -108.93
CA PRO A 1069 -35.13 -10.04 -108.19
C PRO A 1069 -34.23 -11.13 -108.79
N ALA A 1070 -33.82 -12.09 -107.96
CA ALA A 1070 -32.96 -13.21 -108.39
C ALA A 1070 -33.56 -14.05 -109.53
N LYS A 1071 -34.90 -14.06 -109.67
CA LYS A 1071 -35.63 -14.65 -110.80
C LYS A 1071 -36.70 -13.67 -111.27
N THR A 1072 -36.71 -13.38 -112.57
CA THR A 1072 -37.76 -12.64 -113.25
C THR A 1072 -38.92 -13.58 -113.61
N ASN A 1073 -40.13 -13.05 -113.76
CA ASN A 1073 -41.30 -13.77 -114.26
C ASN A 1073 -41.76 -13.15 -115.58
N LYS A 1074 -42.74 -13.79 -116.24
CA LYS A 1074 -43.24 -13.33 -117.54
C LYS A 1074 -43.76 -11.87 -117.54
N GLU A 1075 -44.18 -11.36 -116.39
CA GLU A 1075 -44.76 -10.00 -116.28
C GLU A 1075 -43.68 -8.92 -116.15
N ASN A 1076 -42.47 -9.26 -115.72
CA ASN A 1076 -41.39 -8.30 -115.46
C ASN A 1076 -40.09 -8.55 -116.27
N GLU A 1077 -39.99 -9.68 -116.98
CA GLU A 1077 -38.80 -10.10 -117.73
C GLU A 1077 -38.39 -9.07 -118.79
N GLU A 1078 -39.36 -8.50 -119.50
CA GLU A 1078 -39.12 -7.47 -120.51
C GLU A 1078 -38.60 -6.17 -119.89
N TYR A 1079 -39.23 -5.73 -118.80
CA TYR A 1079 -38.80 -4.53 -118.06
C TYR A 1079 -37.35 -4.67 -117.56
N TRP A 1080 -37.03 -5.77 -116.86
CA TRP A 1080 -35.68 -5.98 -116.33
C TRP A 1080 -34.63 -6.21 -117.40
N SER A 1081 -34.99 -6.80 -118.54
CA SER A 1081 -34.10 -6.92 -119.70
C SER A 1081 -33.78 -5.55 -120.29
N SER A 1082 -34.76 -4.66 -120.36
CA SER A 1082 -34.57 -3.29 -120.85
C SER A 1082 -33.65 -2.45 -119.95
N ILE A 1083 -33.81 -2.55 -118.62
CA ILE A 1083 -32.93 -1.90 -117.63
C ILE A 1083 -31.50 -2.48 -117.71
N GLN A 1084 -31.37 -3.80 -117.84
CA GLN A 1084 -30.08 -4.47 -117.95
C GLN A 1084 -29.32 -4.06 -119.21
N GLN A 1085 -29.99 -4.00 -120.37
CA GLN A 1085 -29.40 -3.51 -121.61
C GLN A 1085 -28.94 -2.06 -121.49
N GLU A 1086 -29.73 -1.20 -120.85
CA GLU A 1086 -29.35 0.20 -120.64
C GLU A 1086 -28.17 0.32 -119.65
N TRP A 1087 -28.11 -0.53 -118.62
CA TRP A 1087 -26.97 -0.62 -117.70
C TRP A 1087 -25.68 -1.02 -118.41
N GLU A 1088 -25.73 -2.03 -119.29
CA GLU A 1088 -24.59 -2.50 -120.09
C GLU A 1088 -24.08 -1.42 -121.05
N LYS A 1089 -24.98 -0.64 -121.66
CA LYS A 1089 -24.58 0.51 -122.50
C LYS A 1089 -23.85 1.59 -121.71
N ILE A 1090 -24.28 1.87 -120.48
CA ILE A 1090 -23.70 2.95 -119.65
C ILE A 1090 -22.40 2.49 -118.97
N THR A 1091 -22.21 1.19 -118.72
CA THR A 1091 -21.01 0.63 -118.06
C THR A 1091 -19.94 0.13 -119.02
N ALA A 1092 -20.24 0.02 -120.31
CA ALA A 1092 -19.22 -0.26 -121.33
C ALA A 1092 -18.13 0.83 -121.28
N PRO A 1093 -16.83 0.46 -121.22
CA PRO A 1093 -15.74 1.44 -121.18
C PRO A 1093 -15.79 2.30 -122.44
N GLN A 1094 -15.89 3.62 -122.28
CA GLN A 1094 -15.84 4.56 -123.41
C GLN A 1094 -14.44 4.49 -124.02
N SER A 1095 -14.36 3.97 -125.24
CA SER A 1095 -13.16 3.94 -126.07
C SER A 1095 -12.81 5.31 -126.62
#